data_AF-A0A1X7FJV7-F1
#
_entry.id   AF-A0A1X7FJV7-F1
#
_cell.length_a   1.000
_cell.length_b   1.000
_cell.length_c   1.000
_cell.angle_alpha   90.00
_cell.angle_beta   90.00
_cell.angle_gamma   90.00
#
_symmetry.space_group_name_H-M   'P 1'
#
loop_
_entity.id
_entity.type
_entity.pdbx_description
1 polymer ?
#
loop_
_entity_poly.entity_id
_entity_poly.type
_entity_poly.pdbx_seq_one_letter_code
_entity_poly.pdbx_strand_id
1 'polypeptide(L)'
;MAIRTWIPLSLAVALLSACQTHRAIKESDELRQKGDIIRSVEVLQAEARQAPDDVQLRTANFSKLELLVAQYSREASTALMRGDDAAAIRALETILKYDPSNLGARQEIQSIQAMKQLRPQLAQAYEMKRSNPVEALNLVRRIIAQKPNYREALDFRNALTRELVSADYLSADLSEAMRKPLSLEFSAQSLTTIFETIARLSGVNFVIDKDVNPSASASMTASRTTAEDALNLLLTTQGLDKKVLNANTILVYPRRPDKEREYRELAVRTFYLSHGDPKVIAAEIKQVLKPKEVLVDERLNAVIVRDGLDTLSAVEKLVEAIDIAQSEVTIDIQVLEVSLTDELNLGIQYPESIGLSVGNLANVPAGLAGIPLSALRGINGDNILLDAGSTSARINMLQRSGNTVTLANPRVRVRNREEAQVNIGDKIPVVTTTTANQITTSSVAYQDVGLQITVKPNISLSDEVNLELNVEMSHITKRIPGSENVPATFELGSRATKTLLTARNNETQIVSGLIRTADVDEGSGLPWLSQIPWIGKKLFGTNQNTQQKTEIILLLTPRIERNLDLPIAQISTFHSGTEARSSTQGMILRDTTDKMILKPIGGDPTPALPPPMQQPDATWQPLPPPLPDLVPKPAPEPAPQ
;
A
#
# COMPACT_ATOMS: atom_id res chain seq x y z
N MET A 1 -70.34 -1.85 14.62
CA MET A 1 -69.68 -1.39 15.86
C MET A 1 -68.67 -2.44 16.34
N ALA A 2 -67.59 -2.70 15.58
CA ALA A 2 -66.64 -3.78 15.91
C ALA A 2 -65.23 -3.59 15.31
N ILE A 3 -64.75 -2.34 15.14
CA ILE A 3 -63.41 -2.06 14.57
C ILE A 3 -62.50 -1.30 15.56
N ARG A 4 -63.00 -0.92 16.75
CA ARG A 4 -62.30 0.01 17.65
C ARG A 4 -61.45 -0.66 18.75
N THR A 5 -61.46 -1.99 18.87
CA THR A 5 -60.76 -2.72 19.95
C THR A 5 -59.50 -3.47 19.51
N TRP A 6 -59.21 -3.57 18.21
CA TRP A 6 -58.05 -4.33 17.69
C TRP A 6 -56.77 -3.50 17.55
N ILE A 7 -56.89 -2.17 17.44
CA ILE A 7 -55.76 -1.23 17.34
C ILE A 7 -54.92 -1.18 18.64
N PRO A 8 -55.50 -1.13 19.87
CA PRO A 8 -54.67 -1.16 21.07
C PRO A 8 -54.01 -2.53 21.33
N LEU A 9 -54.63 -3.62 20.87
CA LEU A 9 -54.08 -4.97 21.04
C LEU A 9 -52.90 -5.24 20.08
N SER A 10 -52.98 -4.79 18.82
CA SER A 10 -51.87 -4.91 17.86
C SER A 10 -50.68 -4.03 18.23
N LEU A 11 -50.93 -2.83 18.78
CA LEU A 11 -49.87 -1.95 19.30
C LEU A 11 -49.17 -2.56 20.53
N ALA A 12 -49.92 -3.20 21.43
CA ALA A 12 -49.38 -3.87 22.60
C ALA A 12 -48.52 -5.10 22.25
N VAL A 13 -48.92 -5.89 21.24
CA VAL A 13 -48.14 -7.03 20.75
C VAL A 13 -46.84 -6.58 20.06
N ALA A 14 -46.88 -5.49 19.29
CA ALA A 14 -45.67 -4.91 18.67
C ALA A 14 -44.68 -4.31 19.70
N LEU A 15 -45.20 -3.73 20.79
CA LEU A 15 -44.38 -3.22 21.90
C LEU A 15 -43.75 -4.36 22.73
N LEU A 16 -44.46 -5.49 22.89
CA LEU A 16 -43.93 -6.66 23.59
C LEU A 16 -42.83 -7.37 22.78
N SER A 17 -43.00 -7.52 21.46
CA SER A 17 -41.96 -8.09 20.58
C SER A 17 -40.70 -7.22 20.52
N ALA A 18 -40.86 -5.88 20.51
CA ALA A 18 -39.73 -4.95 20.54
C ALA A 18 -38.95 -4.97 21.87
N CYS A 19 -39.63 -5.29 22.99
CA CYS A 19 -38.99 -5.38 24.30
C CYS A 19 -38.20 -6.69 24.47
N GLN A 20 -38.69 -7.79 23.87
CA GLN A 20 -38.04 -9.10 23.91
C GLN A 20 -36.75 -9.12 23.06
N THR A 21 -36.78 -8.54 21.86
CA THR A 21 -35.62 -8.49 20.97
C THR A 21 -34.50 -7.63 21.55
N HIS A 22 -34.86 -6.48 22.15
CA HIS A 22 -33.90 -5.62 22.84
C HIS A 22 -33.26 -6.31 24.07
N ARG A 23 -34.02 -7.12 24.80
CA ARG A 23 -33.50 -7.90 25.93
C ARG A 23 -32.48 -8.97 25.49
N ALA A 24 -32.77 -9.71 24.44
CA ALA A 24 -31.87 -10.74 23.91
C ALA A 24 -30.54 -10.15 23.41
N ILE A 25 -30.58 -8.97 22.76
CA ILE A 25 -29.38 -8.24 22.33
C ILE A 25 -28.53 -7.83 23.54
N LYS A 26 -29.17 -7.27 24.57
CA LYS A 26 -28.46 -6.85 25.80
C LYS A 26 -27.82 -8.02 26.55
N GLU A 27 -28.53 -9.15 26.66
CA GLU A 27 -27.99 -10.36 27.30
C GLU A 27 -26.81 -10.93 26.53
N SER A 28 -26.89 -10.95 25.19
CA SER A 28 -25.77 -11.33 24.32
C SER A 28 -24.56 -10.40 24.52
N ASP A 29 -24.78 -9.09 24.65
CA ASP A 29 -23.71 -8.13 24.91
C ASP A 29 -23.03 -8.32 26.28
N GLU A 30 -23.81 -8.64 27.31
CA GLU A 30 -23.28 -8.93 28.65
C GLU A 30 -22.44 -10.21 28.66
N LEU A 31 -22.88 -11.26 27.97
CA LEU A 31 -22.11 -12.52 27.83
C LEU A 31 -20.79 -12.29 27.08
N ARG A 32 -20.83 -11.46 26.04
CA ARG A 32 -19.62 -11.04 25.31
C ARG A 32 -18.65 -10.28 26.22
N GLN A 33 -19.14 -9.35 27.05
CA GLN A 33 -18.28 -8.62 27.99
C GLN A 33 -17.63 -9.54 29.02
N LYS A 34 -18.27 -10.66 29.37
CA LYS A 34 -17.70 -11.71 30.23
C LYS A 34 -16.72 -12.64 29.50
N GLY A 35 -16.50 -12.44 28.20
CA GLY A 35 -15.58 -13.22 27.37
C GLY A 35 -16.18 -14.51 26.78
N ASP A 36 -17.47 -14.78 26.99
CA ASP A 36 -18.14 -15.99 26.51
C ASP A 36 -18.87 -15.72 25.19
N ILE A 37 -18.11 -15.73 24.09
CA ILE A 37 -18.65 -15.40 22.75
C ILE A 37 -19.60 -16.49 22.24
N ILE A 38 -19.34 -17.77 22.56
CA ILE A 38 -20.21 -18.88 22.14
C ILE A 38 -21.62 -18.67 22.67
N ARG A 39 -21.76 -18.48 23.99
CA ARG A 39 -23.09 -18.27 24.58
C ARG A 39 -23.77 -17.02 24.06
N SER A 40 -22.98 -15.96 23.76
CA SER A 40 -23.53 -14.73 23.18
C SER A 40 -24.20 -14.96 21.82
N VAL A 41 -23.66 -15.88 21.00
CA VAL A 41 -24.24 -16.26 19.70
C VAL A 41 -25.42 -17.21 19.91
N GLU A 42 -25.32 -18.17 20.82
CA GLU A 42 -26.40 -19.14 21.10
C GLU A 42 -27.70 -18.44 21.52
N VAL A 43 -27.62 -17.42 22.38
CA VAL A 43 -28.79 -16.63 22.82
C VAL A 43 -29.47 -15.95 21.63
N LEU A 44 -28.70 -15.32 20.74
CA LEU A 44 -29.25 -14.64 19.55
C LEU A 44 -29.80 -15.62 18.51
N GLN A 45 -29.15 -16.78 18.32
CA GLN A 45 -29.63 -17.81 17.40
C GLN A 45 -30.90 -18.50 17.90
N ALA A 46 -31.02 -18.74 19.20
CA ALA A 46 -32.22 -19.29 19.82
C ALA A 46 -33.43 -18.36 19.59
N GLU A 47 -33.21 -17.05 19.74
CA GLU A 47 -34.24 -16.04 19.52
C GLU A 47 -34.53 -15.80 18.02
N ALA A 48 -33.52 -15.87 17.15
CA ALA A 48 -33.67 -15.77 15.70
C ALA A 48 -34.53 -16.89 15.11
N ARG A 49 -34.57 -18.06 15.75
CA ARG A 49 -35.46 -19.17 15.36
C ARG A 49 -36.92 -18.87 15.68
N GLN A 50 -37.20 -18.04 16.68
CA GLN A 50 -38.56 -17.67 17.08
C GLN A 50 -39.10 -16.49 16.25
N ALA A 51 -38.24 -15.55 15.86
CA ALA A 51 -38.60 -14.37 15.06
C ALA A 51 -37.63 -14.16 13.86
N PRO A 52 -37.82 -14.88 12.74
CA PRO A 52 -36.89 -14.87 11.60
C PRO A 52 -36.92 -13.57 10.77
N ASP A 53 -37.98 -12.78 10.85
CA ASP A 53 -38.18 -11.56 10.04
C ASP A 53 -37.68 -10.27 10.71
N ASP A 54 -37.17 -10.34 11.96
CA ASP A 54 -36.66 -9.16 12.65
C ASP A 54 -35.25 -8.76 12.16
N VAL A 55 -35.18 -7.61 11.49
CA VAL A 55 -33.94 -7.03 10.94
C VAL A 55 -32.92 -6.69 12.02
N GLN A 56 -33.35 -6.23 13.20
CA GLN A 56 -32.41 -5.84 14.27
C GLN A 56 -31.72 -7.07 14.84
N LEU A 57 -32.47 -8.14 15.04
CA LEU A 57 -31.96 -9.39 15.60
C LEU A 57 -31.05 -10.12 14.60
N ARG A 58 -31.38 -10.08 13.31
CA ARG A 58 -30.50 -10.57 12.23
C ARG A 58 -29.19 -9.79 12.17
N THR A 59 -29.24 -8.47 12.28
CA THR A 59 -28.06 -7.60 12.28
C THR A 59 -27.18 -7.88 13.51
N ALA A 60 -27.79 -8.00 14.69
CA ALA A 60 -27.07 -8.35 15.92
C ALA A 60 -26.42 -9.76 15.82
N ASN A 61 -27.16 -10.78 15.39
CA ASN A 61 -26.64 -12.13 15.21
C ASN A 61 -25.49 -12.18 14.21
N PHE A 62 -25.63 -11.50 13.06
CA PHE A 62 -24.56 -11.38 12.07
C PHE A 62 -23.30 -10.76 12.67
N SER A 63 -23.44 -9.64 13.39
CA SER A 63 -22.30 -8.97 14.04
C SER A 63 -21.59 -9.87 15.08
N LYS A 64 -22.33 -10.69 15.83
CA LYS A 64 -21.72 -11.61 16.82
C LYS A 64 -21.07 -12.81 16.15
N LEU A 65 -21.66 -13.33 15.08
CA LEU A 65 -21.06 -14.40 14.29
C LEU A 65 -19.73 -13.94 13.67
N GLU A 66 -19.65 -12.72 13.14
CA GLU A 66 -18.38 -12.17 12.64
C GLU A 66 -17.30 -12.12 13.73
N LEU A 67 -17.67 -11.73 14.96
CA LEU A 67 -16.73 -11.73 16.09
C LEU A 67 -16.27 -13.15 16.47
N LEU A 68 -17.18 -14.12 16.50
CA LEU A 68 -16.86 -15.53 16.75
C LEU A 68 -15.90 -16.06 15.67
N VAL A 69 -16.23 -15.83 14.40
CA VAL A 69 -15.40 -16.20 13.24
C VAL A 69 -14.01 -15.56 13.36
N ALA A 70 -13.92 -14.28 13.70
CA ALA A 70 -12.64 -13.58 13.86
C ALA A 70 -11.82 -14.10 15.03
N GLN A 71 -12.44 -14.53 16.14
CA GLN A 71 -11.70 -15.14 17.25
C GLN A 71 -11.17 -16.53 16.89
N TYR A 72 -12.02 -17.42 16.40
CA TYR A 72 -11.64 -18.81 16.11
C TYR A 72 -10.75 -18.94 14.87
N SER A 73 -10.85 -18.05 13.89
CA SER A 73 -9.88 -17.99 12.78
C SER A 73 -8.50 -17.53 13.25
N ARG A 74 -8.42 -16.60 14.21
CA ARG A 74 -7.16 -16.25 14.88
C ARG A 74 -6.60 -17.43 15.68
N GLU A 75 -7.43 -18.14 16.43
CA GLU A 75 -6.98 -19.34 17.13
C GLU A 75 -6.47 -20.40 16.15
N ALA A 76 -7.19 -20.66 15.05
CA ALA A 76 -6.78 -21.60 14.02
C ALA A 76 -5.43 -21.22 13.39
N SER A 77 -5.25 -19.95 13.01
CA SER A 77 -3.98 -19.47 12.46
C SER A 77 -2.83 -19.56 13.47
N THR A 78 -3.05 -19.25 14.75
CA THR A 78 -2.02 -19.44 15.79
C THR A 78 -1.65 -20.90 16.01
N ALA A 79 -2.61 -21.82 15.90
CA ALA A 79 -2.36 -23.26 15.96
C ALA A 79 -1.54 -23.74 14.76
N LEU A 80 -1.85 -23.26 13.55
CA LEU A 80 -1.05 -23.55 12.34
C LEU A 80 0.38 -23.03 12.45
N MET A 81 0.60 -21.85 13.03
CA MET A 81 1.94 -21.32 13.28
C MET A 81 2.75 -22.20 14.24
N ARG A 82 2.10 -22.90 15.17
CA ARG A 82 2.73 -23.88 16.07
C ARG A 82 2.89 -25.27 15.44
N GLY A 83 2.39 -25.48 14.22
CA GLY A 83 2.37 -26.78 13.55
C GLY A 83 1.31 -27.75 14.07
N ASP A 84 0.35 -27.30 14.88
CA ASP A 84 -0.75 -28.13 15.39
C ASP A 84 -1.98 -28.03 14.47
N ASP A 85 -1.98 -28.84 13.41
CA ASP A 85 -3.09 -28.92 12.46
C ASP A 85 -4.40 -29.39 13.13
N ALA A 86 -4.32 -30.19 14.19
CA ALA A 86 -5.51 -30.76 14.85
C ALA A 86 -6.23 -29.72 15.72
N ALA A 87 -5.49 -28.86 16.42
CA ALA A 87 -6.07 -27.70 17.09
C ALA A 87 -6.67 -26.71 16.08
N ALA A 88 -6.00 -26.46 14.94
CA ALA A 88 -6.51 -25.58 13.90
C ALA A 88 -7.85 -26.06 13.31
N ILE A 89 -7.95 -27.35 12.98
CA ILE A 89 -9.20 -27.94 12.47
C ILE A 89 -10.32 -27.84 13.50
N ARG A 90 -10.06 -28.12 14.80
CA ARG A 90 -11.08 -28.01 15.85
C ARG A 90 -11.65 -26.58 15.99
N ALA A 91 -10.79 -25.56 15.87
CA ALA A 91 -11.23 -24.16 15.89
C ALA A 91 -12.12 -23.82 14.68
N LEU A 92 -11.74 -24.27 13.48
CA LEU A 92 -12.53 -24.08 12.25
C LEU A 92 -13.85 -24.88 12.24
N GLU A 93 -13.86 -26.09 12.81
CA GLU A 93 -15.08 -26.88 13.02
C GLU A 93 -16.05 -26.19 13.97
N THR A 94 -15.53 -25.47 14.98
CA THR A 94 -16.34 -24.66 15.89
C THR A 94 -17.04 -23.53 15.14
N ILE A 95 -16.36 -22.90 14.16
CA ILE A 95 -17.00 -21.91 13.27
C ILE A 95 -18.14 -22.56 12.49
N LEU A 96 -17.88 -23.71 11.84
CA LEU A 96 -18.89 -24.40 11.02
C LEU A 96 -20.10 -24.92 11.80
N LYS A 97 -19.93 -25.18 13.10
CA LYS A 97 -21.02 -25.55 14.00
C LYS A 97 -22.05 -24.41 14.15
N TYR A 98 -21.60 -23.16 14.23
CA TYR A 98 -22.47 -21.99 14.44
C TYR A 98 -22.79 -21.22 13.15
N ASP A 99 -21.93 -21.29 12.14
CA ASP A 99 -22.13 -20.77 10.78
C ASP A 99 -21.80 -21.86 9.74
N PRO A 100 -22.77 -22.75 9.44
CA PRO A 100 -22.57 -23.79 8.44
C PRO A 100 -22.32 -23.25 7.04
N SER A 101 -22.75 -22.03 6.74
CA SER A 101 -22.59 -21.36 5.44
C SER A 101 -21.18 -20.79 5.20
N ASN A 102 -20.30 -20.82 6.20
CA ASN A 102 -18.96 -20.26 6.09
C ASN A 102 -18.08 -21.04 5.10
N LEU A 103 -17.99 -20.55 3.86
CA LEU A 103 -17.16 -21.17 2.82
C LEU A 103 -15.67 -21.11 3.16
N GLY A 104 -15.22 -20.04 3.82
CA GLY A 104 -13.82 -19.83 4.19
C GLY A 104 -13.32 -20.94 5.12
N ALA A 105 -14.03 -21.19 6.22
CA ALA A 105 -13.67 -22.23 7.17
C ALA A 105 -13.66 -23.64 6.54
N ARG A 106 -14.60 -23.95 5.63
CA ARG A 106 -14.61 -25.25 4.90
C ARG A 106 -13.38 -25.41 4.01
N GLN A 107 -13.08 -24.38 3.21
CA GLN A 107 -11.92 -24.40 2.31
C GLN A 107 -10.61 -24.50 3.10
N GLU A 108 -10.52 -23.82 4.24
CA GLU A 108 -9.34 -23.84 5.09
C GLU A 108 -9.10 -25.23 5.69
N ILE A 109 -10.14 -25.89 6.24
CA ILE A 109 -10.04 -27.28 6.72
C ILE A 109 -9.55 -28.22 5.62
N GLN A 110 -10.15 -28.14 4.43
CA GLN A 110 -9.72 -28.96 3.28
C GLN A 110 -8.25 -28.70 2.91
N SER A 111 -7.83 -27.44 2.95
CA SER A 111 -6.45 -27.05 2.64
C SER A 111 -5.45 -27.61 3.66
N ILE A 112 -5.80 -27.62 4.96
CA ILE A 112 -4.98 -28.16 6.04
C ILE A 112 -4.88 -29.68 5.91
N GLN A 113 -6.00 -30.36 5.65
CA GLN A 113 -6.03 -31.81 5.43
C GLN A 113 -5.19 -32.22 4.22
N ALA A 114 -5.30 -31.48 3.11
CA ALA A 114 -4.47 -31.70 1.93
C ALA A 114 -2.97 -31.51 2.24
N MET A 115 -2.60 -30.46 2.99
CA MET A 115 -1.20 -30.27 3.41
C MET A 115 -0.69 -31.41 4.28
N LYS A 116 -1.50 -31.87 5.23
CA LYS A 116 -1.15 -32.99 6.11
C LYS A 116 -0.81 -34.27 5.32
N GLN A 117 -1.47 -34.52 4.19
CA GLN A 117 -1.17 -35.64 3.30
C GLN A 117 0.07 -35.42 2.42
N LEU A 118 0.35 -34.18 2.02
CA LEU A 118 1.47 -33.83 1.13
C LEU A 118 2.81 -33.69 1.86
N ARG A 119 2.82 -33.22 3.12
CA ARG A 119 4.05 -33.05 3.92
C ARG A 119 4.96 -34.29 3.96
N PRO A 120 4.47 -35.53 4.24
CA PRO A 120 5.33 -36.71 4.25
C PRO A 120 5.89 -37.04 2.85
N GLN A 121 5.15 -36.76 1.78
CA GLN A 121 5.66 -36.94 0.41
C GLN A 121 6.79 -35.94 0.11
N LEU A 122 6.65 -34.69 0.56
CA LEU A 122 7.71 -33.70 0.40
C LEU A 122 8.96 -34.07 1.23
N ALA A 123 8.77 -34.57 2.47
CA ALA A 123 9.86 -35.09 3.29
C ALA A 123 10.61 -36.24 2.60
N GLN A 124 9.87 -37.19 2.00
CA GLN A 124 10.45 -38.25 1.18
C GLN A 124 11.25 -37.68 -0.01
N ALA A 125 10.74 -36.63 -0.67
CA ALA A 125 11.46 -35.95 -1.74
C ALA A 125 12.79 -35.34 -1.27
N TYR A 126 12.83 -34.77 -0.06
CA TYR A 126 14.05 -34.24 0.54
C TYR A 126 15.08 -35.34 0.82
N GLU A 127 14.66 -36.50 1.30
CA GLU A 127 15.55 -37.65 1.50
C GLU A 127 16.11 -38.18 0.17
N MET A 128 15.26 -38.25 -0.86
CA MET A 128 15.64 -38.70 -2.21
C MET A 128 16.61 -37.76 -2.93
N LYS A 129 16.78 -36.51 -2.45
CA LYS A 129 17.69 -35.52 -3.06
C LYS A 129 19.09 -36.09 -3.31
N ARG A 130 19.64 -36.85 -2.35
CA ARG A 130 21.02 -37.36 -2.41
C ARG A 130 21.15 -38.64 -3.24
N SER A 131 20.11 -39.48 -3.24
CA SER A 131 20.16 -40.77 -3.92
C SER A 131 19.71 -40.70 -5.38
N ASN A 132 18.65 -39.93 -5.67
CA ASN A 132 18.09 -39.80 -7.02
C ASN A 132 17.37 -38.44 -7.22
N PRO A 133 18.09 -37.39 -7.62
CA PRO A 133 17.54 -36.04 -7.72
C PRO A 133 16.46 -35.88 -8.82
N VAL A 134 16.51 -36.70 -9.87
CA VAL A 134 15.52 -36.67 -10.97
C VAL A 134 14.16 -37.21 -10.49
N GLU A 135 14.18 -38.30 -9.73
CA GLU A 135 12.97 -38.88 -9.15
C GLU A 135 12.37 -37.98 -8.07
N ALA A 136 13.22 -37.34 -7.25
CA ALA A 136 12.80 -36.30 -6.32
C ALA A 136 12.08 -35.15 -7.05
N LEU A 137 12.64 -34.65 -8.15
CA LEU A 137 12.01 -33.60 -8.96
C LEU A 137 10.64 -34.02 -9.51
N ASN A 138 10.51 -35.25 -10.00
CA ASN A 138 9.24 -35.78 -10.49
C ASN A 138 8.18 -35.92 -9.39
N LEU A 139 8.59 -36.35 -8.19
CA LEU A 139 7.72 -36.42 -7.02
C LEU A 139 7.23 -35.03 -6.59
N VAL A 140 8.13 -34.04 -6.56
CA VAL A 140 7.80 -32.65 -6.26
C VAL A 140 6.86 -32.03 -7.31
N ARG A 141 7.06 -32.33 -8.60
CA ARG A 141 6.14 -31.90 -9.67
C ARG A 141 4.73 -32.45 -9.47
N ARG A 142 4.59 -33.70 -9.01
CA ARG A 142 3.28 -34.28 -8.66
C ARG A 142 2.64 -33.59 -7.46
N ILE A 143 3.42 -33.24 -6.44
CA ILE A 143 2.95 -32.46 -5.27
C ILE A 143 2.43 -31.09 -5.73
N ILE A 144 3.19 -30.38 -6.57
CA ILE A 144 2.79 -29.06 -7.11
C ILE A 144 1.54 -29.17 -7.98
N ALA A 145 1.40 -30.25 -8.76
CA ALA A 145 0.19 -30.46 -9.56
C ALA A 145 -1.07 -30.63 -8.70
N GLN A 146 -0.95 -31.19 -7.49
CA GLN A 146 -2.05 -31.29 -6.53
C GLN A 146 -2.30 -29.97 -5.78
N LYS A 147 -1.23 -29.23 -5.45
CA LYS A 147 -1.32 -27.91 -4.80
C LYS A 147 -0.36 -26.89 -5.44
N PRO A 148 -0.83 -26.07 -6.41
CA PRO A 148 0.01 -25.15 -7.15
C PRO A 148 0.75 -24.12 -6.29
N ASN A 149 0.15 -23.68 -5.17
CA ASN A 149 0.68 -22.63 -4.29
C ASN A 149 1.47 -23.16 -3.08
N TYR A 150 1.99 -24.39 -3.13
CA TYR A 150 2.79 -24.92 -2.03
C TYR A 150 4.24 -24.39 -2.10
N ARG A 151 4.52 -23.31 -1.36
CA ARG A 151 5.79 -22.56 -1.39
C ARG A 151 7.03 -23.45 -1.20
N GLU A 152 7.06 -24.30 -0.16
CA GLU A 152 8.19 -25.19 0.12
C GLU A 152 8.51 -26.13 -1.07
N ALA A 153 7.47 -26.67 -1.71
CA ALA A 153 7.64 -27.55 -2.88
C ALA A 153 8.13 -26.78 -4.12
N LEU A 154 7.67 -25.55 -4.33
CA LEU A 154 8.14 -24.68 -5.42
C LEU A 154 9.61 -24.30 -5.24
N ASP A 155 9.99 -23.90 -4.03
CA ASP A 155 11.37 -23.55 -3.68
C ASP A 155 12.29 -24.76 -3.87
N PHE A 156 11.84 -25.94 -3.42
CA PHE A 156 12.60 -27.17 -3.58
C PHE A 156 12.73 -27.61 -5.05
N ARG A 157 11.67 -27.47 -5.86
CA ARG A 157 11.74 -27.68 -7.32
C ARG A 157 12.76 -26.75 -7.96
N ASN A 158 12.74 -25.46 -7.61
CA ASN A 158 13.65 -24.47 -8.17
C ASN A 158 15.10 -24.79 -7.79
N ALA A 159 15.35 -25.14 -6.53
CA ALA A 159 16.66 -25.57 -6.06
C ALA A 159 17.15 -26.83 -6.80
N LEU A 160 16.32 -27.87 -6.89
CA LEU A 160 16.65 -29.11 -7.64
C LEU A 160 16.89 -28.84 -9.12
N THR A 161 16.06 -28.00 -9.74
CA THR A 161 16.20 -27.66 -11.16
C THR A 161 17.50 -26.88 -11.39
N ARG A 162 17.83 -25.92 -10.52
CA ARG A 162 19.08 -25.17 -10.58
C ARG A 162 20.28 -26.11 -10.44
N GLU A 163 20.25 -27.02 -9.46
CA GLU A 163 21.29 -28.02 -9.22
C GLU A 163 21.47 -28.95 -10.43
N LEU A 164 20.39 -29.52 -10.95
CA LEU A 164 20.41 -30.40 -12.14
C LEU A 164 20.85 -29.69 -13.42
N VAL A 165 20.49 -28.41 -13.60
CA VAL A 165 20.91 -27.61 -14.76
C VAL A 165 22.37 -27.16 -14.64
N SER A 166 22.85 -26.88 -13.41
CA SER A 166 24.24 -26.51 -13.16
C SER A 166 25.22 -27.69 -13.19
N ALA A 167 24.75 -28.91 -12.91
CA ALA A 167 25.64 -30.06 -12.66
C ALA A 167 26.07 -30.83 -13.91
N ASP A 168 25.24 -30.93 -14.97
CA ASP A 168 25.45 -32.02 -15.95
C ASP A 168 25.64 -31.63 -17.44
N TYR A 169 25.50 -30.39 -17.91
CA TYR A 169 25.39 -30.18 -19.38
C TYR A 169 26.14 -29.03 -20.05
N LEU A 170 26.82 -28.13 -19.32
CA LEU A 170 27.42 -26.95 -19.97
C LEU A 170 28.90 -26.70 -19.68
N SER A 171 29.45 -27.24 -18.60
CA SER A 171 30.90 -27.31 -18.43
C SER A 171 31.35 -28.74 -18.71
N ALA A 172 32.24 -28.92 -19.68
CA ALA A 172 33.14 -30.07 -19.64
C ALA A 172 34.01 -29.89 -18.39
N ASP A 173 33.54 -30.38 -17.26
CA ASP A 173 34.24 -30.23 -15.99
C ASP A 173 35.61 -30.91 -16.11
N LEU A 174 36.66 -30.10 -16.00
CA LEU A 174 38.03 -30.55 -16.01
C LEU A 174 38.18 -31.62 -14.91
N SER A 175 38.78 -32.76 -15.24
CA SER A 175 38.94 -33.87 -14.31
C SER A 175 39.48 -33.42 -12.95
N GLU A 176 39.01 -34.06 -11.87
CA GLU A 176 39.47 -33.87 -10.48
C GLU A 176 41.01 -33.92 -10.36
N ALA A 177 41.68 -34.57 -11.32
CA ALA A 177 43.12 -34.62 -11.46
C ALA A 177 43.81 -33.25 -11.65
N MET A 178 43.15 -32.26 -12.27
CA MET A 178 43.68 -30.89 -12.42
C MET A 178 43.55 -30.02 -11.15
N ARG A 179 42.75 -30.46 -10.17
CA ARG A 179 42.50 -29.75 -8.92
C ARG A 179 43.48 -30.15 -7.80
N LYS A 180 44.37 -31.12 -8.05
CA LYS A 180 45.41 -31.53 -7.09
C LYS A 180 46.49 -30.44 -6.95
N PRO A 181 47.03 -30.21 -5.74
CA PRO A 181 48.13 -29.27 -5.54
C PRO A 181 49.36 -29.74 -6.30
N LEU A 182 49.95 -28.86 -7.08
CA LEU A 182 51.17 -29.11 -7.83
C LEU A 182 52.09 -27.90 -7.69
N SER A 183 53.38 -28.19 -7.52
CA SER A 183 54.43 -27.17 -7.58
C SER A 183 55.15 -27.32 -8.91
N LEU A 184 55.17 -26.24 -9.69
CA LEU A 184 55.75 -26.19 -11.03
C LEU A 184 56.80 -25.09 -11.07
N GLU A 185 57.98 -25.43 -11.58
CA GLU A 185 59.08 -24.49 -11.82
C GLU A 185 59.60 -24.70 -13.24
N PHE A 186 59.40 -23.69 -14.08
CA PHE A 186 59.84 -23.68 -15.47
C PHE A 186 60.73 -22.46 -15.71
N SER A 187 61.96 -22.70 -16.16
CA SER A 187 62.93 -21.67 -16.53
C SER A 187 63.22 -21.73 -18.02
N ALA A 188 62.61 -20.81 -18.79
CA ALA A 188 62.81 -20.67 -20.24
C ALA A 188 62.60 -21.97 -21.05
N GLN A 189 61.58 -22.75 -20.71
CA GLN A 189 61.23 -23.98 -21.44
C GLN A 189 60.26 -23.70 -22.60
N SER A 190 60.29 -24.55 -23.63
CA SER A 190 59.33 -24.47 -24.74
C SER A 190 57.92 -24.84 -24.28
N LEU A 191 56.91 -24.20 -24.88
CA LEU A 191 55.49 -24.47 -24.57
C LEU A 191 55.13 -25.95 -24.70
N THR A 192 55.64 -26.66 -25.71
CA THR A 192 55.39 -28.10 -25.87
C THR A 192 55.87 -28.90 -24.67
N THR A 193 57.08 -28.61 -24.16
CA THR A 193 57.65 -29.31 -22.99
C THR A 193 56.85 -29.01 -21.73
N ILE A 194 56.40 -27.77 -21.58
CA ILE A 194 55.58 -27.35 -20.44
C ILE A 194 54.22 -28.07 -20.46
N PHE A 195 53.52 -28.09 -21.61
CA PHE A 195 52.25 -28.79 -21.75
C PHE A 195 52.39 -30.31 -21.57
N GLU A 196 53.46 -30.93 -22.09
CA GLU A 196 53.74 -32.36 -21.86
C GLU A 196 53.99 -32.68 -20.38
N THR A 197 54.70 -31.79 -19.68
CA THR A 197 54.96 -31.94 -18.25
C THR A 197 53.68 -31.82 -17.44
N ILE A 198 52.85 -30.81 -17.74
CA ILE A 198 51.54 -30.65 -17.12
C ILE A 198 50.66 -31.87 -17.43
N ALA A 199 50.64 -32.34 -18.68
CA ALA A 199 49.86 -33.51 -19.10
C ALA A 199 50.24 -34.77 -18.34
N ARG A 200 51.54 -35.01 -18.15
CA ARG A 200 52.07 -36.15 -17.40
C ARG A 200 51.70 -36.09 -15.92
N LEU A 201 51.67 -34.90 -15.33
CA LEU A 201 51.39 -34.70 -13.92
C LEU A 201 49.89 -34.66 -13.61
N SER A 202 49.07 -34.11 -14.51
CA SER A 202 47.62 -33.96 -14.32
C SER A 202 46.77 -35.02 -15.01
N GLY A 203 47.34 -35.82 -15.92
CA GLY A 203 46.59 -36.85 -16.67
C GLY A 203 45.66 -36.28 -17.74
N VAL A 204 45.89 -35.05 -18.19
CA VAL A 204 45.10 -34.36 -19.23
C VAL A 204 45.92 -34.18 -20.50
N ASN A 205 45.33 -34.48 -21.65
CA ASN A 205 45.93 -34.31 -22.96
C ASN A 205 45.72 -32.88 -23.47
N PHE A 206 46.74 -32.34 -24.14
CA PHE A 206 46.65 -31.04 -24.82
C PHE A 206 46.65 -31.23 -26.33
N VAL A 207 45.76 -30.53 -27.02
CA VAL A 207 45.75 -30.37 -28.47
C VAL A 207 46.11 -28.90 -28.75
N ILE A 208 47.11 -28.66 -29.58
CA ILE A 208 47.60 -27.31 -29.87
C ILE A 208 47.15 -26.92 -31.28
N ASP A 209 46.50 -25.76 -31.44
CA ASP A 209 46.14 -25.21 -32.75
C ASP A 209 47.39 -24.86 -33.58
N LYS A 210 47.30 -25.02 -34.90
CA LYS A 210 48.38 -24.76 -35.86
C LYS A 210 48.99 -23.35 -35.78
N ASP A 211 48.22 -22.38 -35.29
CA ASP A 211 48.63 -20.97 -35.23
C ASP A 211 49.34 -20.62 -33.91
N VAL A 212 49.52 -21.59 -33.00
CA VAL A 212 50.33 -21.45 -31.79
C VAL A 212 51.79 -21.79 -32.10
N ASN A 213 52.73 -20.94 -31.69
CA ASN A 213 54.15 -21.23 -31.84
C ASN A 213 54.64 -22.22 -30.76
N PRO A 214 54.97 -23.48 -31.11
CA PRO A 214 55.36 -24.50 -30.13
C PRO A 214 56.73 -24.23 -29.48
N SER A 215 57.58 -23.43 -30.13
CA SER A 215 58.94 -23.12 -29.68
C SER A 215 59.02 -21.87 -28.79
N ALA A 216 57.89 -21.20 -28.51
CA ALA A 216 57.89 -20.04 -27.62
C ALA A 216 58.36 -20.47 -26.21
N SER A 217 59.26 -19.68 -25.62
CA SER A 217 59.79 -19.94 -24.29
C SER A 217 58.96 -19.22 -23.23
N ALA A 218 58.59 -19.94 -22.18
CA ALA A 218 57.91 -19.40 -21.02
C ALA A 218 58.69 -19.70 -19.74
N SER A 219 58.60 -18.78 -18.78
CA SER A 219 59.07 -19.01 -17.42
C SER A 219 57.91 -18.84 -16.46
N MET A 220 57.75 -19.78 -15.53
CA MET A 220 56.67 -19.76 -14.55
C MET A 220 57.09 -20.52 -13.30
N THR A 221 56.93 -19.88 -12.15
CA THR A 221 57.12 -20.51 -10.84
C THR A 221 55.80 -20.41 -10.10
N ALA A 222 55.20 -21.56 -9.81
CA ALA A 222 53.93 -21.65 -9.10
C ALA A 222 54.08 -22.71 -8.00
N SER A 223 53.99 -22.28 -6.74
CA SER A 223 54.13 -23.16 -5.57
C SER A 223 52.77 -23.32 -4.89
N ARG A 224 52.39 -24.57 -4.58
CA ARG A 224 51.12 -24.91 -3.87
C ARG A 224 49.83 -24.47 -4.60
N THR A 225 49.89 -24.35 -5.92
CA THR A 225 48.75 -23.98 -6.78
C THR A 225 48.09 -25.22 -7.37
N THR A 226 46.86 -25.09 -7.87
CA THR A 226 46.24 -26.15 -8.68
C THR A 226 46.83 -26.17 -10.09
N ALA A 227 46.85 -27.32 -10.75
CA ALA A 227 47.30 -27.43 -12.14
C ALA A 227 46.42 -26.60 -13.10
N GLU A 228 45.14 -26.43 -12.76
CA GLU A 228 44.22 -25.55 -13.49
C GLU A 228 44.60 -24.06 -13.39
N ASP A 229 44.91 -23.56 -12.19
CA ASP A 229 45.29 -22.16 -11.99
C ASP A 229 46.64 -21.84 -12.62
N ALA A 230 47.62 -22.74 -12.50
CA ALA A 230 48.92 -22.62 -13.15
C ALA A 230 48.80 -22.62 -14.68
N LEU A 231 47.94 -23.49 -15.24
CA LEU A 231 47.64 -23.50 -16.68
C LEU A 231 46.96 -22.18 -17.11
N ASN A 232 45.99 -21.67 -16.36
CA ASN A 232 45.32 -20.41 -16.66
C ASN A 232 46.28 -19.22 -16.66
N LEU A 233 47.23 -19.21 -15.72
CA LEU A 233 48.29 -18.19 -15.65
C LEU A 233 49.22 -18.29 -16.87
N LEU A 234 49.69 -19.51 -17.21
CA LEU A 234 50.55 -19.74 -18.37
C LEU A 234 49.87 -19.29 -19.68
N LEU A 235 48.62 -19.68 -19.88
CA LEU A 235 47.87 -19.31 -21.08
C LEU A 235 47.69 -17.79 -21.16
N THR A 236 47.34 -17.15 -20.05
CA THR A 236 47.16 -15.69 -20.02
C THR A 236 48.46 -14.93 -20.29
N THR A 237 49.59 -15.35 -19.71
CA THR A 237 50.89 -14.68 -19.91
C THR A 237 51.40 -14.81 -21.34
N GLN A 238 51.05 -15.89 -22.04
CA GLN A 238 51.46 -16.17 -23.41
C GLN A 238 50.43 -15.75 -24.47
N GLY A 239 49.34 -15.08 -24.08
CA GLY A 239 48.29 -14.66 -25.02
C GLY A 239 47.56 -15.84 -25.67
N LEU A 240 47.46 -16.97 -24.96
CA LEU A 240 46.74 -18.16 -25.37
C LEU A 240 45.41 -18.26 -24.59
N ASP A 241 44.50 -19.06 -25.12
CA ASP A 241 43.28 -19.46 -24.42
C ASP A 241 43.04 -20.96 -24.62
N LYS A 242 42.11 -21.50 -23.83
CA LYS A 242 41.79 -22.93 -23.84
C LYS A 242 40.31 -23.19 -24.06
N LYS A 243 40.03 -24.29 -24.75
CA LYS A 243 38.72 -24.94 -24.82
C LYS A 243 38.83 -26.34 -24.25
N VAL A 244 37.99 -26.66 -23.29
CA VAL A 244 37.89 -28.03 -22.78
C VAL A 244 37.03 -28.83 -23.76
N LEU A 245 37.58 -29.91 -24.32
CA LEU A 245 36.86 -30.77 -25.28
C LEU A 245 36.18 -31.94 -24.57
N ASN A 246 36.80 -32.46 -23.51
CA ASN A 246 36.25 -33.47 -22.61
C ASN A 246 37.03 -33.44 -21.27
N ALA A 247 36.71 -34.34 -20.33
CA ALA A 247 37.34 -34.39 -19.00
C ALA A 247 38.87 -34.53 -19.01
N ASN A 248 39.45 -35.04 -20.11
CA ASN A 248 40.86 -35.40 -20.25
C ASN A 248 41.55 -34.75 -21.46
N THR A 249 40.92 -33.82 -22.18
CA THR A 249 41.48 -33.21 -23.40
C THR A 249 41.14 -31.73 -23.46
N ILE A 250 42.18 -30.90 -23.61
CA ILE A 250 42.10 -29.45 -23.71
C ILE A 250 42.70 -29.00 -25.05
N LEU A 251 41.95 -28.22 -25.82
CA LEU A 251 42.45 -27.51 -26.99
C LEU A 251 43.02 -26.15 -26.57
N VAL A 252 44.25 -25.84 -26.99
CA VAL A 252 44.93 -24.56 -26.75
C VAL A 252 45.04 -23.80 -28.08
N TYR A 253 44.59 -22.55 -28.09
CA TYR A 253 44.59 -21.70 -29.29
C TYR A 253 45.04 -20.26 -28.98
N PRO A 254 45.51 -19.49 -29.97
CA PRO A 254 45.89 -18.09 -29.76
C PRO A 254 44.68 -17.23 -29.39
N ARG A 255 44.81 -16.34 -28.40
CA ARG A 255 43.77 -15.39 -28.00
C ARG A 255 43.63 -14.28 -29.04
N ARG A 256 42.98 -14.61 -30.16
CA ARG A 256 42.66 -13.69 -31.25
C ARG A 256 41.16 -13.75 -31.55
N PRO A 257 40.56 -12.62 -32.00
CA PRO A 257 39.11 -12.52 -32.21
C PRO A 257 38.57 -13.45 -33.31
N ASP A 258 39.39 -13.85 -34.27
CA ASP A 258 39.06 -14.87 -35.28
C ASP A 258 38.91 -16.26 -34.65
N LYS A 259 39.89 -16.69 -33.85
CA LYS A 259 39.89 -18.00 -33.18
C LYS A 259 38.88 -18.10 -32.05
N GLU A 260 38.66 -17.01 -31.32
CA GLU A 260 37.58 -16.97 -30.32
C GLU A 260 36.22 -17.18 -30.97
N ARG A 261 35.95 -16.65 -32.17
CA ARG A 261 34.67 -16.91 -32.86
C ARG A 261 34.51 -18.35 -33.31
N GLU A 262 35.62 -19.04 -33.61
CA GLU A 262 35.65 -20.42 -34.08
C GLU A 262 35.51 -21.42 -32.93
N TYR A 263 36.21 -21.19 -31.81
CA TYR A 263 36.29 -22.14 -30.71
C TYR A 263 35.38 -21.83 -29.52
N ARG A 264 35.00 -20.57 -29.28
CA ARG A 264 34.14 -20.20 -28.14
C ARG A 264 32.71 -20.67 -28.39
N GLU A 265 32.23 -21.54 -27.52
CA GLU A 265 30.85 -21.99 -27.56
C GLU A 265 29.93 -20.91 -27.03
N LEU A 266 28.80 -20.74 -27.71
CA LEU A 266 27.75 -19.83 -27.33
C LEU A 266 26.55 -20.67 -26.90
N ALA A 267 26.11 -20.46 -25.67
CA ALA A 267 24.88 -21.00 -25.17
C ALA A 267 23.77 -19.96 -25.26
N VAL A 268 22.54 -20.44 -25.32
CA VAL A 268 21.34 -19.59 -25.20
C VAL A 268 20.70 -19.93 -23.88
N ARG A 269 20.42 -18.92 -23.06
CA ARG A 269 19.68 -19.09 -21.82
C ARG A 269 18.55 -18.09 -21.73
N THR A 270 17.38 -18.60 -21.38
CA THR A 270 16.18 -17.79 -21.12
C THR A 270 16.09 -17.52 -19.62
N PHE A 271 16.02 -16.25 -19.26
CA PHE A 271 15.81 -15.77 -17.90
C PHE A 271 14.37 -15.28 -17.77
N TYR A 272 13.57 -15.97 -16.96
CA TYR A 272 12.20 -15.57 -16.64
C TYR A 272 12.23 -14.57 -15.49
N LEU A 273 11.52 -13.45 -15.65
CA LEU A 273 11.47 -12.38 -14.67
C LEU A 273 10.16 -12.44 -13.88
N SER A 274 10.24 -12.13 -12.59
CA SER A 274 9.12 -12.18 -11.66
C SER A 274 8.53 -10.80 -11.37
N HIS A 275 9.36 -9.74 -11.34
CA HIS A 275 8.96 -8.41 -10.88
C HIS A 275 9.32 -7.29 -11.87
N GLY A 276 10.48 -7.39 -12.52
CA GLY A 276 11.00 -6.34 -13.41
C GLY A 276 10.43 -6.36 -14.83
N ASP A 277 10.51 -5.21 -15.50
CA ASP A 277 10.20 -5.08 -16.93
C ASP A 277 11.35 -5.64 -17.78
N PRO A 278 11.08 -6.56 -18.73
CA PRO A 278 12.10 -7.24 -19.51
C PRO A 278 12.82 -6.29 -20.47
N LYS A 279 12.21 -5.17 -20.88
CA LYS A 279 12.86 -4.15 -21.72
C LYS A 279 13.94 -3.40 -20.95
N VAL A 280 13.63 -3.01 -19.71
CA VAL A 280 14.56 -2.27 -18.84
C VAL A 280 15.73 -3.16 -18.47
N ILE A 281 15.45 -4.38 -17.99
CA ILE A 281 16.49 -5.34 -17.61
C ILE A 281 17.35 -5.75 -18.82
N ALA A 282 16.77 -5.95 -20.01
CA ALA A 282 17.55 -6.22 -21.20
C ALA A 282 18.45 -5.05 -21.62
N ALA A 283 18.01 -3.80 -21.42
CA ALA A 283 18.84 -2.63 -21.68
C ALA A 283 20.01 -2.54 -20.70
N GLU A 284 19.79 -2.82 -19.42
CA GLU A 284 20.83 -2.86 -18.38
C GLU A 284 21.85 -3.97 -18.67
N ILE A 285 21.39 -5.18 -19.00
CA ILE A 285 22.26 -6.30 -19.40
C ILE A 285 23.14 -5.92 -20.61
N LYS A 286 22.55 -5.26 -21.62
CA LYS A 286 23.28 -4.79 -22.81
C LYS A 286 24.34 -3.75 -22.47
N GLN A 287 24.06 -2.84 -21.54
CA GLN A 287 24.99 -1.77 -21.14
C GLN A 287 26.14 -2.29 -20.28
N VAL A 288 25.86 -3.17 -19.32
CA VAL A 288 26.84 -3.64 -18.34
C VAL A 288 27.72 -4.76 -18.90
N LEU A 289 27.11 -5.81 -19.47
CA LEU A 289 27.82 -7.04 -19.85
C LEU A 289 28.06 -7.17 -21.36
N LYS A 290 27.41 -6.35 -22.19
CA LYS A 290 27.53 -6.34 -23.66
C LYS A 290 27.52 -7.75 -24.29
N PRO A 291 26.57 -8.62 -23.95
CA PRO A 291 26.48 -9.95 -24.54
C PRO A 291 26.22 -9.87 -26.05
N LYS A 292 26.57 -10.95 -26.76
CA LYS A 292 26.48 -11.01 -28.23
C LYS A 292 25.08 -10.74 -28.78
N GLU A 293 24.05 -11.33 -28.18
CA GLU A 293 22.66 -11.15 -28.59
C GLU A 293 21.72 -11.24 -27.38
N VAL A 294 20.74 -10.33 -27.34
CA VAL A 294 19.72 -10.26 -26.28
C VAL A 294 18.38 -9.96 -26.94
N LEU A 295 17.43 -10.86 -26.70
CA LEU A 295 16.06 -10.78 -27.19
C LEU A 295 15.11 -10.66 -25.99
N VAL A 296 14.04 -9.91 -26.18
CA VAL A 296 13.01 -9.69 -25.16
C VAL A 296 11.74 -10.40 -25.61
N ASP A 297 11.21 -11.28 -24.77
CA ASP A 297 9.87 -11.87 -24.94
C ASP A 297 8.93 -11.26 -23.89
N GLU A 298 8.14 -10.28 -24.32
CA GLU A 298 7.14 -9.61 -23.47
C GLU A 298 6.00 -10.53 -23.05
N ARG A 299 5.65 -11.52 -23.89
CA ARG A 299 4.54 -12.45 -23.62
C ARG A 299 4.87 -13.38 -22.47
N LEU A 300 6.13 -13.80 -22.36
CA LEU A 300 6.62 -14.68 -21.29
C LEU A 300 7.29 -13.94 -20.12
N ASN A 301 7.33 -12.60 -20.16
CA ASN A 301 8.10 -11.79 -19.23
C ASN A 301 9.55 -12.30 -19.06
N ALA A 302 10.25 -12.50 -20.18
CA ALA A 302 11.54 -13.16 -20.20
C ALA A 302 12.57 -12.45 -21.08
N VAL A 303 13.84 -12.56 -20.68
CA VAL A 303 15.00 -12.09 -21.44
C VAL A 303 15.80 -13.29 -21.91
N ILE A 304 15.97 -13.43 -23.22
CA ILE A 304 16.75 -14.49 -23.85
C ILE A 304 18.11 -13.93 -24.18
N VAL A 305 19.16 -14.49 -23.60
CA VAL A 305 20.55 -14.07 -23.85
C VAL A 305 21.31 -15.20 -24.53
N ARG A 306 22.04 -14.85 -25.59
CA ARG A 306 22.95 -15.76 -26.29
C ARG A 306 24.37 -15.27 -26.17
N ASP A 307 25.18 -16.01 -25.42
CA ASP A 307 26.60 -15.70 -25.25
C ASP A 307 27.38 -16.89 -24.66
N GLY A 308 28.67 -16.73 -24.37
CA GLY A 308 29.49 -17.73 -23.66
C GLY A 308 29.00 -18.01 -22.23
N LEU A 309 29.37 -19.18 -21.69
CA LEU A 309 28.86 -19.64 -20.39
C LEU A 309 29.24 -18.71 -19.22
N ASP A 310 30.44 -18.11 -19.28
CA ASP A 310 30.92 -17.17 -18.25
C ASP A 310 30.07 -15.90 -18.19
N THR A 311 29.70 -15.35 -19.35
CA THR A 311 28.85 -14.15 -19.43
C THR A 311 27.42 -14.47 -19.05
N LEU A 312 26.89 -15.63 -19.44
CA LEU A 312 25.56 -16.09 -18.98
C LEU A 312 25.48 -16.25 -17.46
N SER A 313 26.55 -16.71 -16.82
CA SER A 313 26.63 -16.81 -15.35
C SER A 313 26.68 -15.43 -14.70
N ALA A 314 27.34 -14.45 -15.32
CA ALA A 314 27.33 -13.06 -14.86
C ALA A 314 25.95 -12.42 -15.04
N VAL A 315 25.28 -12.68 -16.16
CA VAL A 315 23.90 -12.24 -16.41
C VAL A 315 22.95 -12.83 -15.37
N GLU A 316 23.09 -14.11 -15.01
CA GLU A 316 22.26 -14.76 -13.99
C GLU A 316 22.34 -14.02 -12.65
N LYS A 317 23.56 -13.74 -12.17
CA LYS A 317 23.77 -13.00 -10.92
C LYS A 317 23.22 -11.57 -11.01
N LEU A 318 23.40 -10.92 -12.16
CA LEU A 318 22.88 -9.58 -12.39
C LEU A 318 21.34 -9.55 -12.36
N VAL A 319 20.69 -10.50 -13.03
CA VAL A 319 19.23 -10.62 -13.04
C VAL A 319 18.71 -10.95 -11.64
N GLU A 320 19.35 -11.84 -10.89
CA GLU A 320 18.97 -12.17 -9.50
C GLU A 320 19.10 -10.96 -8.57
N ALA A 321 20.07 -10.07 -8.82
CA ALA A 321 20.25 -8.84 -8.04
C ALA A 321 19.24 -7.73 -8.39
N ILE A 322 18.69 -7.71 -9.62
CA ILE A 322 17.83 -6.64 -10.14
C ILE A 322 16.34 -7.02 -10.10
N ASP A 323 15.97 -8.29 -10.28
CA ASP A 323 14.58 -8.77 -10.32
C ASP A 323 13.95 -8.90 -8.91
N ILE A 324 14.11 -7.85 -8.10
CA ILE A 324 13.57 -7.74 -6.75
C ILE A 324 12.16 -7.14 -6.78
N ALA A 325 11.33 -7.56 -5.81
CA ALA A 325 9.98 -7.04 -5.68
C ALA A 325 9.99 -5.54 -5.38
N GLN A 326 9.14 -4.77 -6.08
CA GLN A 326 9.00 -3.36 -5.79
C GLN A 326 8.27 -3.12 -4.45
N SER A 327 8.67 -2.06 -3.76
CA SER A 327 8.01 -1.63 -2.53
C SER A 327 6.60 -1.11 -2.79
N GLU A 328 5.71 -1.30 -1.82
CA GLU A 328 4.32 -0.86 -1.87
C GLU A 328 3.90 -0.23 -0.55
N VAL A 329 3.08 0.81 -0.64
CA VAL A 329 2.55 1.54 0.52
C VAL A 329 1.04 1.68 0.40
N THR A 330 0.34 1.38 1.48
CA THR A 330 -1.06 1.73 1.70
C THR A 330 -1.11 3.09 2.38
N ILE A 331 -1.87 4.02 1.83
CA ILE A 331 -1.99 5.38 2.35
C ILE A 331 -3.41 5.54 2.85
N ASP A 332 -3.55 5.72 4.17
CA ASP A 332 -4.80 6.03 4.83
C ASP A 332 -4.92 7.55 4.94
N ILE A 333 -5.92 8.15 4.29
CA ILE A 333 -6.20 9.58 4.38
C ILE A 333 -7.50 9.74 5.17
N GLN A 334 -7.52 10.65 6.13
CA GLN A 334 -8.73 10.96 6.89
C GLN A 334 -9.03 12.46 6.78
N VAL A 335 -10.21 12.78 6.28
CA VAL A 335 -10.74 14.14 6.24
C VAL A 335 -11.83 14.22 7.29
N LEU A 336 -11.58 14.99 8.35
CA LEU A 336 -12.56 15.26 9.39
C LEU A 336 -13.03 16.71 9.25
N GLU A 337 -14.34 16.90 9.10
CA GLU A 337 -14.98 18.20 9.15
C GLU A 337 -16.04 18.20 10.24
N VAL A 338 -15.98 19.18 11.13
CA VAL A 338 -16.98 19.43 12.18
C VAL A 338 -17.56 20.81 11.93
N SER A 339 -18.88 20.88 11.75
CA SER A 339 -19.62 22.13 11.61
C SER A 339 -20.67 22.24 12.71
N LEU A 340 -20.49 23.24 13.57
CA LEU A 340 -21.42 23.62 14.63
C LEU A 340 -22.12 24.91 14.21
N THR A 341 -23.45 24.93 14.29
CA THR A 341 -24.27 26.12 14.05
C THR A 341 -25.23 26.28 15.23
N ASP A 342 -25.22 27.44 15.87
CA ASP A 342 -26.17 27.82 16.92
C ASP A 342 -26.83 29.15 16.52
N GLU A 343 -28.13 29.13 16.34
CA GLU A 343 -28.93 30.28 15.92
C GLU A 343 -30.00 30.55 16.98
N LEU A 344 -30.00 31.76 17.52
CA LEU A 344 -30.96 32.25 18.50
C LEU A 344 -31.69 33.46 17.93
N ASN A 345 -32.98 33.30 17.61
CA ASN A 345 -33.85 34.36 17.12
C ASN A 345 -34.96 34.64 18.15
N LEU A 346 -34.84 35.77 18.83
CA LEU A 346 -35.73 36.21 19.89
C LEU A 346 -36.22 37.63 19.64
N GLY A 347 -37.54 37.86 19.74
CA GLY A 347 -38.10 39.22 19.87
C GLY A 347 -39.43 39.41 19.15
N ILE A 348 -39.83 40.67 19.00
CA ILE A 348 -41.11 41.08 18.38
C ILE A 348 -40.81 41.73 17.03
N GLN A 349 -41.33 41.12 15.96
CA GLN A 349 -41.23 41.67 14.61
C GLN A 349 -42.36 42.67 14.37
N TYR A 350 -41.99 43.93 14.19
CA TYR A 350 -42.90 45.04 13.88
C TYR A 350 -43.04 45.21 12.36
N PRO A 351 -44.14 45.83 11.88
CA PRO A 351 -44.30 46.16 10.47
C PRO A 351 -43.17 47.06 9.96
N GLU A 352 -42.65 46.75 8.76
CA GLU A 352 -41.50 47.46 8.16
C GLU A 352 -41.85 48.87 7.63
N SER A 353 -43.12 49.13 7.34
CA SER A 353 -43.59 50.43 6.86
C SER A 353 -45.00 50.76 7.34
N ILE A 354 -45.24 52.06 7.54
CA ILE A 354 -46.56 52.63 7.76
C ILE A 354 -46.74 53.70 6.68
N GLY A 355 -47.66 53.45 5.75
CA GLY A 355 -47.97 54.34 4.63
C GLY A 355 -49.25 55.15 4.89
N LEU A 356 -49.37 56.25 4.16
CA LEU A 356 -50.65 56.95 3.99
C LEU A 356 -51.15 56.61 2.59
N SER A 357 -52.30 55.94 2.51
CA SER A 357 -52.98 55.69 1.25
C SER A 357 -54.21 56.59 1.17
N VAL A 358 -54.54 57.07 -0.03
CA VAL A 358 -55.80 57.77 -0.24
C VAL A 358 -56.83 56.72 -0.65
N GLY A 359 -57.97 56.64 0.04
CA GLY A 359 -58.94 55.54 -0.07
C GLY A 359 -59.57 55.40 -1.46
N ASN A 360 -59.64 56.49 -2.21
CA ASN A 360 -60.08 56.47 -3.61
C ASN A 360 -59.01 55.94 -4.58
N LEU A 361 -57.80 55.65 -4.08
CA LEU A 361 -56.66 55.10 -4.79
C LEU A 361 -56.50 53.59 -4.57
N ALA A 362 -57.34 52.97 -3.73
CA ALA A 362 -57.33 51.52 -3.46
C ALA A 362 -57.64 50.66 -4.69
N ASN A 363 -58.25 51.24 -5.73
CA ASN A 363 -58.50 50.59 -7.02
C ASN A 363 -57.42 50.89 -8.09
N VAL A 364 -56.38 51.66 -7.75
CA VAL A 364 -55.23 51.91 -8.65
C VAL A 364 -54.12 50.93 -8.27
N PRO A 365 -53.72 50.01 -9.16
CA PRO A 365 -52.65 49.06 -8.87
C PRO A 365 -51.35 49.77 -8.50
N ALA A 366 -50.70 49.31 -7.44
CA ALA A 366 -49.40 49.84 -7.01
C ALA A 366 -48.35 49.66 -8.14
N GLY A 367 -47.69 50.75 -8.52
CA GLY A 367 -46.59 50.75 -9.52
C GLY A 367 -46.84 51.53 -10.81
N LEU A 368 -48.02 52.15 -11.02
CA LEU A 368 -48.25 53.08 -12.12
C LEU A 368 -47.62 54.46 -11.81
N ALA A 369 -46.78 54.96 -12.72
CA ALA A 369 -46.16 56.27 -12.64
C ALA A 369 -47.17 57.38 -12.99
N GLY A 370 -48.08 57.68 -12.06
CA GLY A 370 -48.99 58.83 -12.16
C GLY A 370 -50.30 58.62 -11.42
N ILE A 371 -50.67 59.62 -10.62
CA ILE A 371 -51.96 59.69 -9.92
C ILE A 371 -52.89 60.55 -10.79
N PRO A 372 -54.08 60.06 -11.22
CA PRO A 372 -55.00 60.87 -11.99
C PRO A 372 -55.44 62.10 -11.18
N LEU A 373 -55.38 63.30 -11.77
CA LEU A 373 -55.62 64.58 -11.08
C LEU A 373 -57.02 64.67 -10.46
N SER A 374 -57.99 63.90 -10.98
CA SER A 374 -59.33 63.75 -10.42
C SER A 374 -59.36 63.02 -9.07
N ALA A 375 -58.43 62.10 -8.83
CA ALA A 375 -58.29 61.42 -7.54
C ALA A 375 -57.74 62.36 -6.44
N LEU A 376 -57.02 63.43 -6.82
CA LEU A 376 -56.53 64.45 -5.89
C LEU A 376 -57.59 65.47 -5.45
N ARG A 377 -58.67 65.65 -6.24
CA ARG A 377 -59.73 66.63 -5.94
C ARG A 377 -60.68 66.20 -4.82
N GLY A 378 -60.74 64.90 -4.54
CA GLY A 378 -61.61 64.35 -3.52
C GLY A 378 -60.99 64.28 -2.14
N ILE A 379 -59.69 64.59 -1.97
CA ILE A 379 -58.97 64.36 -0.72
C ILE A 379 -59.62 65.14 0.43
N ASN A 380 -60.18 64.42 1.39
CA ASN A 380 -60.79 64.93 2.60
C ASN A 380 -60.30 64.10 3.80
N GLY A 381 -60.55 64.56 5.03
CA GLY A 381 -60.08 63.85 6.22
C GLY A 381 -60.56 62.39 6.31
N ASP A 382 -61.68 62.06 5.65
CA ASP A 382 -62.31 60.75 5.67
C ASP A 382 -61.71 59.76 4.66
N ASN A 383 -60.88 60.23 3.73
CA ASN A 383 -60.30 59.38 2.68
C ASN A 383 -58.77 59.31 2.70
N ILE A 384 -58.13 59.82 3.75
CA ILE A 384 -56.74 59.52 4.06
C ILE A 384 -56.75 58.29 4.97
N LEU A 385 -56.41 57.14 4.41
CA LEU A 385 -56.29 55.89 5.15
C LEU A 385 -54.85 55.73 5.62
N LEU A 386 -54.70 55.35 6.88
CA LEU A 386 -53.44 54.87 7.40
C LEU A 386 -53.28 53.42 6.92
N ASP A 387 -52.45 53.21 5.91
CA ASP A 387 -52.05 51.87 5.48
C ASP A 387 -50.87 51.41 6.35
N ALA A 388 -51.20 50.90 7.54
CA ALA A 388 -50.21 50.35 8.46
C ALA A 388 -49.76 48.93 8.08
N GLY A 389 -50.05 48.47 6.85
CA GLY A 389 -49.90 47.09 6.44
C GLY A 389 -50.66 46.13 7.37
N SER A 390 -50.26 44.86 7.39
CA SER A 390 -50.74 43.93 8.41
C SER A 390 -50.22 44.37 9.79
N THR A 391 -51.06 45.03 10.59
CA THR A 391 -50.78 45.49 11.98
C THR A 391 -50.51 44.34 12.98
N SER A 392 -50.44 43.09 12.52
CA SER A 392 -50.12 41.95 13.38
C SER A 392 -48.63 41.92 13.73
N ALA A 393 -48.30 42.20 14.99
CA ALA A 393 -46.97 41.93 15.54
C ALA A 393 -46.77 40.41 15.69
N ARG A 394 -45.60 39.90 15.31
CA ARG A 394 -45.24 38.48 15.46
C ARG A 394 -44.17 38.34 16.53
N ILE A 395 -44.31 37.33 17.38
CA ILE A 395 -43.31 36.98 18.38
C ILE A 395 -42.45 35.85 17.83
N ASN A 396 -41.16 36.10 17.67
CA ASN A 396 -40.17 35.10 17.28
C ASN A 396 -39.49 34.55 18.54
N MET A 397 -39.59 33.22 18.74
CA MET A 397 -38.93 32.48 19.82
C MET A 397 -38.37 31.19 19.26
N LEU A 398 -37.27 31.28 18.51
CA LEU A 398 -36.65 30.15 17.85
C LEU A 398 -35.20 30.03 18.31
N GLN A 399 -34.82 28.86 18.83
CA GLN A 399 -33.43 28.45 18.97
C GLN A 399 -33.21 27.22 18.11
N ARG A 400 -32.16 27.25 17.28
CA ARG A 400 -31.78 26.17 16.37
C ARG A 400 -30.31 25.84 16.60
N SER A 401 -30.04 24.61 17.02
CA SER A 401 -28.68 24.09 17.12
C SER A 401 -28.50 22.95 16.11
N GLY A 402 -27.40 23.00 15.36
CA GLY A 402 -26.99 21.99 14.39
C GLY A 402 -25.55 21.57 14.64
N ASN A 403 -25.31 20.26 14.66
CA ASN A 403 -23.97 19.68 14.72
C ASN A 403 -23.83 18.66 13.59
N THR A 404 -22.85 18.88 12.71
CA THR A 404 -22.56 18.01 11.58
C THR A 404 -21.12 17.54 11.66
N VAL A 405 -20.92 16.22 11.59
CA VAL A 405 -19.59 15.60 11.52
C VAL A 405 -19.50 14.83 10.21
N THR A 406 -18.53 15.20 9.37
CA THR A 406 -18.23 14.52 8.11
C THR A 406 -16.87 13.86 8.25
N LEU A 407 -16.83 12.54 8.04
CA LEU A 407 -15.59 11.75 8.04
C LEU A 407 -15.46 11.02 6.70
N ALA A 408 -14.40 11.33 5.95
CA ALA A 408 -13.97 10.55 4.80
C ALA A 408 -12.68 9.80 5.16
N ASN A 409 -12.65 8.47 4.97
CA ASN A 409 -11.48 7.63 5.21
C ASN A 409 -11.11 6.78 3.98
N PRO A 410 -10.73 7.41 2.85
CA PRO A 410 -10.21 6.70 1.69
C PRO A 410 -8.88 6.00 2.01
N ARG A 411 -8.69 4.82 1.42
CA ARG A 411 -7.44 4.04 1.51
C ARG A 411 -6.96 3.69 0.12
N VAL A 412 -5.71 3.98 -0.18
CA VAL A 412 -5.13 3.76 -1.51
C VAL A 412 -3.81 3.01 -1.35
N ARG A 413 -3.70 1.84 -1.98
CA ARG A 413 -2.45 1.08 -2.06
C ARG A 413 -1.77 1.38 -3.40
N VAL A 414 -0.50 1.77 -3.35
CA VAL A 414 0.25 2.26 -4.51
C VAL A 414 1.67 1.68 -4.49
N ARG A 415 2.19 1.36 -5.68
CA ARG A 415 3.58 0.93 -5.89
C ARG A 415 4.53 2.13 -5.77
N ASN A 416 5.78 1.85 -5.39
CA ASN A 416 6.80 2.88 -5.31
C ASN A 416 7.00 3.61 -6.65
N ARG A 417 6.99 4.95 -6.62
CA ARG A 417 7.15 5.87 -7.77
C ARG A 417 6.02 5.87 -8.80
N GLU A 418 4.97 5.08 -8.60
CA GLU A 418 3.77 5.11 -9.44
C GLU A 418 2.75 6.11 -8.90
N GLU A 419 2.02 6.77 -9.80
CA GLU A 419 0.94 7.69 -9.44
C GLU A 419 -0.39 6.93 -9.41
N ALA A 420 -1.16 7.15 -8.35
CA ALA A 420 -2.53 6.63 -8.25
C ALA A 420 -3.51 7.79 -8.10
N GLN A 421 -4.59 7.73 -8.86
CA GLN A 421 -5.70 8.66 -8.78
C GLN A 421 -6.97 7.92 -8.36
N VAL A 422 -7.70 8.49 -7.40
CA VAL A 422 -8.98 7.98 -6.91
C VAL A 422 -9.99 9.11 -6.91
N ASN A 423 -11.07 8.93 -7.68
CA ASN A 423 -12.16 9.88 -7.78
C ASN A 423 -13.44 9.20 -7.24
N ILE A 424 -13.97 9.68 -6.12
CA ILE A 424 -15.21 9.19 -5.51
C ILE A 424 -16.20 10.34 -5.49
N GLY A 425 -17.30 10.23 -6.24
CA GLY A 425 -18.24 11.34 -6.33
C GLY A 425 -19.31 11.17 -7.38
N ASP A 426 -20.13 12.20 -7.51
CA ASP A 426 -21.20 12.31 -8.49
C ASP A 426 -20.82 13.33 -9.57
N LYS A 427 -21.44 13.22 -10.76
CA LYS A 427 -21.29 14.21 -11.83
C LYS A 427 -22.55 15.04 -11.91
N ILE A 428 -22.46 16.35 -11.63
CA ILE A 428 -23.61 17.25 -11.70
C ILE A 428 -23.70 17.86 -13.10
N PRO A 429 -24.86 17.79 -13.76
CA PRO A 429 -25.09 18.52 -15.00
C PRO A 429 -25.27 20.01 -14.72
N VAL A 430 -24.40 20.83 -15.30
CA VAL A 430 -24.48 22.29 -15.35
C VAL A 430 -24.96 22.68 -16.74
N VAL A 431 -26.13 23.33 -16.80
CA VAL A 431 -26.71 23.79 -18.06
C VAL A 431 -26.21 25.20 -18.35
N THR A 432 -25.46 25.36 -19.42
CA THR A 432 -24.98 26.66 -19.91
C THR A 432 -25.85 27.09 -21.08
N THR A 433 -26.55 28.21 -20.93
CA THR A 433 -27.35 28.83 -22.00
C THR A 433 -26.51 29.92 -22.68
N THR A 434 -26.21 29.76 -23.95
CA THR A 434 -25.55 30.79 -24.76
C THR A 434 -26.56 31.36 -25.75
N THR A 435 -26.86 32.65 -25.65
CA THR A 435 -27.72 33.35 -26.60
C THR A 435 -26.84 34.07 -27.62
N ALA A 436 -26.84 33.62 -28.87
CA ALA A 436 -26.18 34.26 -29.99
C ALA A 436 -27.20 34.47 -31.11
N ASN A 437 -27.25 35.68 -31.70
CA ASN A 437 -28.17 36.02 -32.80
C ASN A 437 -29.65 35.67 -32.55
N GLN A 438 -30.18 35.95 -31.36
CA GLN A 438 -31.55 35.61 -30.93
C GLN A 438 -31.89 34.10 -30.93
N ILE A 439 -30.89 33.23 -31.05
CA ILE A 439 -31.03 31.78 -30.89
C ILE A 439 -30.40 31.40 -29.55
N THR A 440 -31.23 30.92 -28.62
CA THR A 440 -30.75 30.39 -27.34
C THR A 440 -30.41 28.92 -27.50
N THR A 441 -29.13 28.58 -27.39
CA THR A 441 -28.68 27.18 -27.38
C THR A 441 -28.30 26.80 -25.95
N SER A 442 -28.78 25.65 -25.49
CA SER A 442 -28.45 25.10 -24.17
C SER A 442 -27.47 23.95 -24.34
N SER A 443 -26.31 24.02 -23.68
CA SER A 443 -25.34 22.94 -23.60
C SER A 443 -25.26 22.41 -22.17
N VAL A 444 -25.13 21.10 -22.01
CA VAL A 444 -25.01 20.45 -20.69
C VAL A 444 -23.56 20.05 -20.50
N ALA A 445 -22.88 20.64 -19.52
CA ALA A 445 -21.54 20.28 -19.08
C ALA A 445 -21.62 19.53 -17.75
N TYR A 446 -20.90 18.43 -17.59
CA TYR A 446 -20.87 17.71 -16.31
C TYR A 446 -19.68 18.18 -15.49
N GLN A 447 -19.94 18.57 -14.23
CA GLN A 447 -18.93 18.92 -13.25
C GLN A 447 -18.82 17.81 -12.22
N ASP A 448 -17.60 17.33 -11.97
CA ASP A 448 -17.33 16.29 -10.98
C ASP A 448 -17.37 16.91 -9.57
N VAL A 449 -18.14 16.28 -8.67
CA VAL A 449 -18.22 16.67 -7.26
C VAL A 449 -17.97 15.46 -6.35
N GLY A 450 -17.16 15.63 -5.31
CA GLY A 450 -16.79 14.57 -4.39
C GLY A 450 -15.33 14.64 -3.99
N LEU A 451 -14.74 13.49 -3.67
CA LEU A 451 -13.37 13.36 -3.21
C LEU A 451 -12.46 12.89 -4.35
N GLN A 452 -11.51 13.73 -4.73
CA GLN A 452 -10.45 13.43 -5.68
C GLN A 452 -9.11 13.40 -4.97
N ILE A 453 -8.39 12.30 -5.12
CA ILE A 453 -7.10 12.06 -4.47
C ILE A 453 -6.13 11.64 -5.55
N THR A 454 -5.03 12.35 -5.66
CA THR A 454 -3.88 11.96 -6.47
C THR A 454 -2.69 11.84 -5.55
N VAL A 455 -2.06 10.67 -5.55
CA VAL A 455 -0.93 10.40 -4.67
C VAL A 455 0.19 9.70 -5.42
N LYS A 456 1.42 10.11 -5.14
CA LYS A 456 2.63 9.52 -5.70
C LYS A 456 3.66 9.31 -4.59
N PRO A 457 3.87 8.05 -4.13
CA PRO A 457 4.85 7.76 -3.11
C PRO A 457 6.25 7.53 -3.68
N ASN A 458 7.26 7.87 -2.89
CA ASN A 458 8.65 7.49 -3.05
C ASN A 458 9.17 6.96 -1.72
N ILE A 459 9.22 5.64 -1.61
CA ILE A 459 9.61 4.89 -0.41
C ILE A 459 11.14 4.86 -0.32
N SER A 460 11.65 5.38 0.80
CA SER A 460 13.07 5.34 1.17
C SER A 460 13.43 4.01 1.81
N LEU A 461 14.73 3.68 1.80
CA LEU A 461 15.26 2.50 2.50
C LEU A 461 15.15 2.62 4.02
N SER A 462 15.05 3.83 4.56
CA SER A 462 14.95 4.11 6.00
C SER A 462 13.52 4.06 6.56
N ASP A 463 12.60 3.32 5.92
CA ASP A 463 11.17 3.22 6.30
C ASP A 463 10.41 4.56 6.31
N GLU A 464 10.90 5.54 5.54
CA GLU A 464 10.25 6.84 5.32
C GLU A 464 9.64 6.89 3.92
N VAL A 465 8.49 7.55 3.78
CA VAL A 465 7.76 7.69 2.52
C VAL A 465 7.67 9.18 2.18
N ASN A 466 8.31 9.56 1.09
CA ASN A 466 8.11 10.89 0.49
C ASN A 466 6.84 10.84 -0.36
N LEU A 467 5.89 11.72 -0.10
CA LEU A 467 4.54 11.68 -0.65
C LEU A 467 4.23 13.00 -1.34
N GLU A 468 4.01 12.95 -2.65
CA GLU A 468 3.29 14.02 -3.35
C GLU A 468 1.80 13.73 -3.24
N LEU A 469 1.08 14.62 -2.53
CA LEU A 469 -0.32 14.46 -2.21
C LEU A 469 -1.12 15.63 -2.77
N ASN A 470 -2.14 15.32 -3.58
CA ASN A 470 -3.18 16.25 -4.00
C ASN A 470 -4.53 15.69 -3.55
N VAL A 471 -5.21 16.39 -2.64
CA VAL A 471 -6.56 16.03 -2.18
C VAL A 471 -7.47 17.19 -2.47
N GLU A 472 -8.57 16.92 -3.16
CA GLU A 472 -9.66 17.85 -3.38
C GLU A 472 -10.97 17.22 -2.94
N MET A 473 -11.72 17.92 -2.09
CA MET A 473 -13.04 17.52 -1.63
C MET A 473 -14.05 18.59 -1.97
N SER A 474 -14.98 18.26 -2.85
CA SER A 474 -16.10 19.11 -3.24
C SER A 474 -17.43 18.54 -2.75
N HIS A 475 -18.34 19.41 -2.35
CA HIS A 475 -19.67 19.08 -1.88
C HIS A 475 -20.67 20.17 -2.30
N ILE A 476 -21.94 19.79 -2.41
CA ILE A 476 -23.01 20.70 -2.79
C ILE A 476 -23.44 21.48 -1.54
N THR A 477 -23.25 22.80 -1.54
CA THR A 477 -23.64 23.66 -0.43
C THR A 477 -25.12 24.01 -0.52
N LYS A 478 -25.60 24.40 -1.71
CA LYS A 478 -26.98 24.86 -1.92
C LYS A 478 -27.43 24.63 -3.36
N ARG A 479 -28.68 24.19 -3.52
CA ARG A 479 -29.38 24.21 -4.81
C ARG A 479 -30.14 25.52 -4.93
N ILE A 480 -29.86 26.31 -5.95
CA ILE A 480 -30.58 27.53 -6.27
C ILE A 480 -31.63 27.15 -7.32
N PRO A 481 -32.94 27.19 -6.98
CA PRO A 481 -34.00 26.84 -7.92
C PRO A 481 -33.98 27.82 -9.10
N GLY A 482 -34.21 27.27 -10.29
CA GLY A 482 -34.33 28.07 -11.52
C GLY A 482 -35.62 28.87 -11.56
N SER A 483 -35.63 29.97 -12.34
CA SER A 483 -36.85 30.73 -12.69
C SER A 483 -37.29 30.39 -14.12
N GLU A 484 -38.42 30.94 -14.60
CA GLU A 484 -39.00 30.65 -15.94
C GLU A 484 -37.98 30.68 -17.11
N ASN A 485 -36.85 31.38 -16.97
CA ASN A 485 -35.78 31.46 -17.99
C ASN A 485 -34.36 31.17 -17.49
N VAL A 486 -34.18 30.67 -16.25
CA VAL A 486 -32.85 30.36 -15.69
C VAL A 486 -32.86 28.92 -15.17
N PRO A 487 -31.98 28.02 -15.67
CA PRO A 487 -31.90 26.67 -15.15
C PRO A 487 -31.47 26.65 -13.68
N ALA A 488 -31.90 25.63 -12.93
CA ALA A 488 -31.46 25.45 -11.55
C ALA A 488 -29.94 25.30 -11.50
N THR A 489 -29.29 26.04 -10.61
CA THR A 489 -27.83 26.01 -10.42
C THR A 489 -27.47 25.48 -9.04
N PHE A 490 -26.20 25.10 -8.86
CA PHE A 490 -25.68 24.51 -7.64
C PHE A 490 -24.47 25.33 -7.17
N GLU A 491 -24.47 25.67 -5.89
CA GLU A 491 -23.30 26.22 -5.22
C GLU A 491 -22.43 25.07 -4.72
N LEU A 492 -21.15 25.07 -5.10
CA LEU A 492 -20.18 24.03 -4.77
C LEU A 492 -19.15 24.58 -3.80
N GLY A 493 -19.01 23.95 -2.64
CA GLY A 493 -17.89 24.17 -1.75
C GLY A 493 -16.76 23.19 -2.08
N SER A 494 -15.56 23.68 -2.35
CA SER A 494 -14.37 22.85 -2.56
C SER A 494 -13.30 23.13 -1.49
N ARG A 495 -12.63 22.08 -1.05
CA ARG A 495 -11.49 22.10 -0.13
C ARG A 495 -10.35 21.36 -0.81
N ALA A 496 -9.28 22.07 -1.16
CA ALA A 496 -8.14 21.51 -1.88
C ALA A 496 -6.85 21.66 -1.07
N THR A 497 -5.97 20.67 -1.14
CA THR A 497 -4.64 20.69 -0.56
C THR A 497 -3.67 19.98 -1.50
N LYS A 498 -2.58 20.66 -1.86
CA LYS A 498 -1.47 20.13 -2.65
C LYS A 498 -0.18 20.31 -1.85
N THR A 499 0.52 19.22 -1.58
CA THR A 499 1.76 19.27 -0.79
C THR A 499 2.71 18.12 -1.12
N LEU A 500 3.98 18.32 -0.78
CA LEU A 500 5.01 17.30 -0.78
C LEU A 500 5.52 17.15 0.65
N LEU A 501 5.37 15.97 1.24
CA LEU A 501 5.72 15.71 2.64
C LEU A 501 6.50 14.40 2.80
N THR A 502 7.24 14.28 3.89
CA THR A 502 7.92 13.03 4.27
C THR A 502 7.25 12.47 5.51
N ALA A 503 6.73 11.26 5.41
CA ALA A 503 6.03 10.58 6.50
C ALA A 503 6.68 9.26 6.86
N ARG A 504 6.77 8.96 8.16
CA ARG A 504 7.29 7.68 8.66
C ARG A 504 6.24 6.59 8.56
N ASN A 505 6.68 5.36 8.40
CA ASN A 505 5.80 4.21 8.38
C ASN A 505 4.94 4.10 9.66
N ASN A 506 3.64 3.92 9.51
CA ASN A 506 2.62 3.84 10.56
C ASN A 506 2.48 5.09 11.45
N GLU A 507 3.01 6.24 11.03
CA GLU A 507 2.86 7.50 11.75
C GLU A 507 1.77 8.36 11.12
N THR A 508 0.79 8.80 11.93
CA THR A 508 -0.23 9.74 11.49
C THR A 508 0.31 11.17 11.53
N GLN A 509 0.27 11.84 10.40
CA GLN A 509 0.68 13.24 10.27
C GLN A 509 -0.53 14.13 9.94
N ILE A 510 -0.55 15.32 10.53
CA ILE A 510 -1.50 16.37 10.17
C ILE A 510 -0.95 17.08 8.94
N VAL A 511 -1.66 16.93 7.82
CA VAL A 511 -1.25 17.52 6.54
C VAL A 511 -1.75 18.97 6.43
N SER A 512 -3.00 19.21 6.85
CA SER A 512 -3.67 20.50 6.72
C SER A 512 -4.78 20.63 7.76
N GLY A 513 -5.06 21.86 8.19
CA GLY A 513 -6.16 22.15 9.11
C GLY A 513 -6.65 23.59 9.01
N LEU A 514 -7.94 23.80 9.26
CA LEU A 514 -8.59 25.11 9.25
C LEU A 514 -9.67 25.18 10.33
N ILE A 515 -9.62 26.20 11.18
CA ILE A 515 -10.67 26.53 12.13
C ILE A 515 -11.25 27.88 11.74
N ARG A 516 -12.55 27.93 11.47
CA ARG A 516 -13.30 29.14 11.13
C ARG A 516 -14.42 29.35 12.14
N THR A 517 -14.50 30.54 12.71
CA THR A 517 -15.63 30.96 13.53
C THR A 517 -16.25 32.22 12.92
N ALA A 518 -17.57 32.22 12.76
CA ALA A 518 -18.34 33.38 12.30
C ALA A 518 -19.45 33.64 13.33
N ASP A 519 -19.50 34.86 13.84
CA ASP A 519 -20.54 35.34 14.76
C ASP A 519 -21.28 36.47 14.03
N VAL A 520 -22.58 36.30 13.84
CA VAL A 520 -23.45 37.23 13.11
C VAL A 520 -24.58 37.65 14.05
N ASP A 521 -24.53 38.91 14.50
CA ASP A 521 -25.57 39.55 15.32
C ASP A 521 -26.37 40.50 14.41
N GLU A 522 -27.60 40.10 14.08
CA GLU A 522 -28.55 40.88 13.30
C GLU A 522 -29.75 41.25 14.16
N GLY A 523 -30.23 42.48 14.04
CA GLY A 523 -31.41 42.90 14.79
C GLY A 523 -32.16 44.03 14.11
N SER A 524 -33.48 44.01 14.26
CA SER A 524 -34.38 45.05 13.76
C SER A 524 -35.37 45.44 14.85
N GLY A 525 -35.75 46.70 14.95
CA GLY A 525 -36.66 47.14 16.00
C GLY A 525 -37.14 48.56 15.82
N LEU A 526 -38.04 48.99 16.70
CA LEU A 526 -38.59 50.34 16.64
C LEU A 526 -37.47 51.38 16.85
N PRO A 527 -37.37 52.41 16.00
CA PRO A 527 -36.43 53.49 16.22
C PRO A 527 -36.71 54.12 17.59
N TRP A 528 -35.65 54.56 18.29
CA TRP A 528 -35.67 55.07 19.66
C TRP A 528 -35.99 54.02 20.75
N LEU A 529 -37.10 53.27 20.68
CA LEU A 529 -37.48 52.30 21.73
C LEU A 529 -36.52 51.11 21.81
N SER A 530 -36.04 50.61 20.68
CA SER A 530 -35.10 49.47 20.63
C SER A 530 -33.71 49.81 21.17
N GLN A 531 -33.36 51.10 21.25
CA GLN A 531 -32.05 51.58 21.70
C GLN A 531 -31.95 51.73 23.22
N ILE A 532 -33.06 51.62 23.96
CA ILE A 532 -33.06 51.69 25.42
C ILE A 532 -32.20 50.54 25.97
N PRO A 533 -31.15 50.83 26.77
CA PRO A 533 -30.30 49.78 27.31
C PRO A 533 -31.11 48.82 28.18
N TRP A 534 -30.72 47.54 28.21
CA TRP A 534 -31.35 46.42 28.94
C TRP A 534 -32.71 45.92 28.42
N ILE A 535 -33.61 46.82 27.99
CA ILE A 535 -35.01 46.46 27.70
C ILE A 535 -35.38 46.64 26.23
N GLY A 536 -34.75 47.62 25.56
CA GLY A 536 -35.12 48.05 24.20
C GLY A 536 -35.08 46.92 23.18
N LYS A 537 -33.93 46.30 22.98
CA LYS A 537 -33.76 45.20 21.99
C LYS A 537 -34.55 43.94 22.33
N LYS A 538 -34.91 43.72 23.61
CA LYS A 538 -35.58 42.49 24.06
C LYS A 538 -37.11 42.54 23.96
N LEU A 539 -37.70 43.72 24.12
CA LEU A 539 -39.16 43.91 24.08
C LEU A 539 -39.63 44.70 22.86
N PHE A 540 -38.80 45.55 22.28
CA PHE A 540 -39.17 46.46 21.20
C PHE A 540 -38.34 46.25 19.92
N GLY A 541 -37.79 45.05 19.78
CA GLY A 541 -37.07 44.61 18.59
C GLY A 541 -36.92 43.10 18.53
N THR A 542 -36.20 42.66 17.50
CA THR A 542 -35.75 41.30 17.22
C THR A 542 -34.24 41.26 17.31
N ASN A 543 -33.71 40.16 17.84
CA ASN A 543 -32.30 39.85 17.87
C ASN A 543 -32.11 38.42 17.34
N GLN A 544 -31.34 38.31 16.27
CA GLN A 544 -30.92 37.08 15.63
C GLN A 544 -29.41 36.95 15.77
N ASN A 545 -28.97 36.10 16.69
CA ASN A 545 -27.57 35.75 16.87
C ASN A 545 -27.30 34.40 16.20
N THR A 546 -26.40 34.37 15.23
CA THR A 546 -25.97 33.15 14.54
C THR A 546 -24.48 32.93 14.75
N GLN A 547 -24.13 31.88 15.49
CA GLN A 547 -22.75 31.42 15.66
C GLN A 547 -22.49 30.19 14.81
N GLN A 548 -21.49 30.25 13.95
CA GLN A 548 -21.07 29.16 13.09
C GLN A 548 -19.58 28.86 13.32
N LYS A 549 -19.27 27.64 13.74
CA LYS A 549 -17.90 27.14 13.91
C LYS A 549 -17.66 25.97 12.95
N THR A 550 -16.60 26.04 12.17
CA THR A 550 -16.21 24.98 11.23
C THR A 550 -14.75 24.62 11.47
N GLU A 551 -14.48 23.34 11.73
CA GLU A 551 -13.14 22.79 11.93
C GLU A 551 -12.89 21.71 10.89
N ILE A 552 -11.79 21.81 10.15
CA ILE A 552 -11.39 20.85 9.13
C ILE A 552 -9.98 20.38 9.44
N ILE A 553 -9.74 19.07 9.42
CA ILE A 553 -8.42 18.47 9.63
C ILE A 553 -8.23 17.37 8.59
N LEU A 554 -7.08 17.41 7.90
CA LEU A 554 -6.61 16.38 6.99
C LEU A 554 -5.46 15.62 7.65
N LEU A 555 -5.69 14.34 7.92
CA LEU A 555 -4.70 13.41 8.47
C LEU A 555 -4.26 12.43 7.39
N LEU A 556 -3.00 12.06 7.43
CA LEU A 556 -2.43 11.03 6.54
C LEU A 556 -1.61 10.05 7.37
N THR A 557 -1.78 8.75 7.11
CA THR A 557 -0.99 7.68 7.72
C THR A 557 -0.51 6.73 6.63
N PRO A 558 0.79 6.70 6.28
CA PRO A 558 1.30 5.72 5.35
C PRO A 558 1.60 4.41 6.10
N ARG A 559 1.34 3.28 5.44
CA ARG A 559 1.70 1.93 5.90
C ARG A 559 2.44 1.22 4.80
N ILE A 560 3.72 0.93 5.02
CA ILE A 560 4.53 0.17 4.08
C ILE A 560 4.13 -1.31 4.21
N GLU A 561 3.47 -1.86 3.18
CA GLU A 561 3.08 -3.27 3.14
C GLU A 561 4.27 -4.17 2.81
N ARG A 562 5.17 -3.65 1.97
CA ARG A 562 6.39 -4.31 1.56
C ARG A 562 7.47 -3.26 1.36
N ASN A 563 8.54 -3.33 2.16
CA ASN A 563 9.75 -2.56 1.91
C ASN A 563 10.70 -3.34 0.99
N LEU A 564 11.68 -2.65 0.41
CA LEU A 564 12.68 -3.23 -0.47
C LEU A 564 13.70 -3.99 0.39
N ASP A 565 13.63 -5.31 0.39
CA ASP A 565 14.65 -6.14 1.02
C ASP A 565 15.85 -6.23 0.06
N LEU A 566 16.92 -5.51 0.38
CA LEU A 566 18.12 -5.49 -0.45
C LEU A 566 18.86 -6.81 -0.29
N PRO A 567 19.24 -7.49 -1.40
CA PRO A 567 20.06 -8.68 -1.30
C PRO A 567 21.38 -8.34 -0.61
N ILE A 568 21.86 -9.24 0.26
CA ILE A 568 23.12 -9.08 1.00
C ILE A 568 24.24 -8.72 0.00
N ALA A 569 25.12 -7.78 0.36
CA ALA A 569 26.16 -7.24 -0.53
C ALA A 569 27.05 -8.28 -1.23
N GLN A 570 27.13 -9.51 -0.70
CA GLN A 570 27.85 -10.63 -1.30
C GLN A 570 27.19 -11.17 -2.59
N ILE A 571 25.90 -10.89 -2.81
CA ILE A 571 25.16 -11.25 -4.03
C ILE A 571 25.26 -10.11 -5.05
N SER A 572 25.31 -8.85 -4.60
CA SER A 572 25.43 -7.68 -5.49
C SER A 572 26.87 -7.37 -5.92
N THR A 573 27.88 -7.88 -5.22
CA THR A 573 29.29 -7.76 -5.59
C THR A 573 29.83 -9.08 -6.11
N PHE A 574 30.03 -9.16 -7.42
CA PHE A 574 30.69 -10.30 -8.06
C PHE A 574 31.77 -9.81 -9.01
N HIS A 575 32.84 -10.60 -9.16
CA HIS A 575 33.84 -10.34 -10.20
C HIS A 575 33.14 -10.38 -11.56
N SER A 576 33.22 -9.31 -12.34
CA SER A 576 32.65 -9.25 -13.70
C SER A 576 33.68 -9.56 -14.78
N GLY A 577 34.91 -9.94 -14.42
CA GLY A 577 36.00 -10.23 -15.35
C GLY A 577 36.86 -9.00 -15.64
N THR A 578 37.48 -8.98 -16.82
CA THR A 578 38.29 -7.85 -17.31
C THR A 578 37.52 -7.11 -18.40
N GLU A 579 37.92 -5.88 -18.74
CA GLU A 579 37.29 -5.13 -19.84
C GLU A 579 37.29 -5.89 -21.18
N ALA A 580 38.28 -6.77 -21.36
CA ALA A 580 38.40 -7.63 -22.54
C ALA A 580 37.51 -8.88 -22.48
N ARG A 581 37.10 -9.34 -21.29
CA ARG A 581 36.31 -10.57 -21.12
C ARG A 581 35.48 -10.53 -19.85
N SER A 582 34.17 -10.70 -20.01
CA SER A 582 33.30 -10.88 -18.85
C SER A 582 33.43 -12.31 -18.30
N SER A 583 33.75 -12.42 -17.01
CA SER A 583 33.90 -13.68 -16.29
C SER A 583 33.50 -13.53 -14.85
N THR A 584 32.80 -14.52 -14.29
CA THR A 584 32.45 -14.51 -12.86
C THR A 584 33.56 -14.96 -11.94
N GLN A 585 34.67 -15.47 -12.50
CA GLN A 585 35.82 -15.97 -11.75
C GLN A 585 36.98 -14.97 -11.85
N GLY A 586 37.37 -14.43 -10.70
CA GLY A 586 38.56 -13.58 -10.60
C GLY A 586 39.83 -14.38 -10.93
N MET A 587 40.85 -13.70 -11.44
CA MET A 587 42.18 -14.28 -11.65
C MET A 587 42.92 -14.33 -10.30
N ILE A 588 42.55 -15.32 -9.49
CA ILE A 588 43.14 -15.56 -8.18
C ILE A 588 43.74 -16.97 -8.16
N LEU A 589 44.96 -17.09 -7.66
CA LEU A 589 45.56 -18.38 -7.37
C LEU A 589 44.90 -18.90 -6.10
N ARG A 590 44.18 -20.03 -6.18
CA ARG A 590 43.57 -20.62 -5.00
C ARG A 590 44.66 -21.30 -4.16
N ASP A 591 44.83 -20.84 -2.92
CA ASP A 591 45.68 -21.57 -1.97
C ASP A 591 44.97 -22.87 -1.58
N THR A 592 45.65 -24.00 -1.80
CA THR A 592 45.11 -25.33 -1.49
C THR A 592 45.06 -25.62 0.01
N THR A 593 45.63 -24.75 0.84
CA THR A 593 45.60 -24.86 2.30
C THR A 593 44.20 -24.59 2.89
N ASP A 594 43.32 -23.90 2.16
CA ASP A 594 42.02 -23.45 2.68
C ASP A 594 40.86 -24.46 2.49
N LYS A 595 41.13 -25.64 1.91
CA LYS A 595 40.14 -26.74 1.79
C LYS A 595 40.09 -27.68 2.99
N MET A 596 40.82 -27.41 4.07
CA MET A 596 40.70 -28.14 5.35
C MET A 596 40.39 -27.20 6.53
N ILE A 597 39.40 -26.32 6.36
CA ILE A 597 38.51 -25.99 7.48
C ILE A 597 37.09 -26.32 7.04
N LEU A 598 36.84 -27.62 6.85
CA LEU A 598 35.54 -28.15 7.25
C LEU A 598 35.43 -27.86 8.74
N LYS A 599 34.83 -26.71 9.07
CA LYS A 599 34.28 -26.50 10.41
C LYS A 599 33.39 -27.72 10.63
N PRO A 600 33.65 -28.58 11.64
CA PRO A 600 32.83 -29.73 11.85
C PRO A 600 31.39 -29.24 11.99
N ILE A 601 30.50 -29.75 11.15
CA ILE A 601 29.07 -29.70 11.39
C ILE A 601 28.86 -30.59 12.62
N GLY A 602 29.03 -29.99 13.77
CA GLY A 602 29.02 -30.61 15.07
C GLY A 602 28.61 -29.57 16.08
N GLY A 603 27.30 -29.50 16.31
CA GLY A 603 26.66 -28.63 17.30
C GLY A 603 26.63 -27.16 16.89
N ASP A 604 25.43 -26.61 16.73
CA ASP A 604 25.25 -25.17 16.94
C ASP A 604 25.94 -24.79 18.25
N PRO A 605 26.88 -23.83 18.27
CA PRO A 605 27.03 -23.07 19.48
C PRO A 605 25.71 -22.32 19.60
N THR A 606 24.85 -22.76 20.53
CA THR A 606 23.92 -21.84 21.18
C THR A 606 24.64 -20.52 21.32
N PRO A 607 24.10 -19.41 20.77
CA PRO A 607 24.68 -18.09 20.97
C PRO A 607 24.94 -17.97 22.46
N ALA A 608 26.19 -17.71 22.84
CA ALA A 608 26.48 -17.44 24.23
C ALA A 608 25.49 -16.36 24.67
N LEU A 609 24.64 -16.69 25.65
CA LEU A 609 23.76 -15.72 26.26
C LEU A 609 24.62 -14.48 26.55
N PRO A 610 24.16 -13.28 26.19
CA PRO A 610 24.85 -12.07 26.61
C PRO A 610 25.11 -12.17 28.11
N PRO A 611 26.27 -11.72 28.61
CA PRO A 611 26.54 -11.73 30.03
C PRO A 611 25.32 -11.12 30.75
N PRO A 612 24.87 -11.70 31.88
CA PRO A 612 23.74 -11.15 32.60
C PRO A 612 24.00 -9.66 32.78
N MET A 613 23.06 -8.84 32.32
CA MET A 613 23.11 -7.40 32.55
C MET A 613 23.47 -7.20 34.01
N GLN A 614 24.65 -6.63 34.28
CA GLN A 614 24.91 -6.09 35.60
C GLN A 614 23.79 -5.10 35.84
N GLN A 615 22.94 -5.40 36.82
CA GLN A 615 22.00 -4.43 37.33
C GLN A 615 22.83 -3.19 37.65
N PRO A 616 22.49 -2.01 37.10
CA PRO A 616 23.14 -0.79 37.55
C PRO A 616 22.92 -0.72 39.06
N ASP A 617 24.01 -0.55 39.81
CA ASP A 617 23.93 -0.30 41.24
C ASP A 617 22.92 0.82 41.46
N ALA A 618 21.90 0.53 42.27
CA ALA A 618 20.86 1.47 42.63
C ALA A 618 21.43 2.53 43.57
N THR A 619 22.25 3.43 43.04
CA THR A 619 22.51 4.73 43.65
C THR A 619 21.67 5.76 42.91
N TRP A 620 20.49 6.03 43.45
CA TRP A 620 19.68 7.19 43.06
C TRP A 620 20.52 8.46 43.28
N GLN A 621 20.97 9.09 42.21
CA GLN A 621 21.35 10.49 42.24
C GLN A 621 20.09 11.34 42.00
N PRO A 622 19.71 12.25 42.91
CA PRO A 622 18.64 13.19 42.65
C PRO A 622 19.03 14.11 41.49
N LEU A 623 18.08 14.32 40.57
CA LEU A 623 18.18 15.25 39.45
C LEU A 623 18.56 16.66 39.97
N PRO A 624 19.49 17.37 39.30
CA PRO A 624 19.73 18.77 39.61
C PRO A 624 18.46 19.60 39.33
N PRO A 625 18.20 20.65 40.14
CA PRO A 625 17.01 21.49 39.96
C PRO A 625 17.02 22.18 38.58
N PRO A 626 15.83 22.46 38.02
CA PRO A 626 15.72 23.12 36.71
C PRO A 626 16.36 24.50 36.74
N LEU A 627 17.09 24.82 35.67
CA LEU A 627 17.62 26.16 35.40
C LEU A 627 16.45 27.16 35.37
N PRO A 628 16.56 28.33 36.04
CA PRO A 628 15.51 29.34 36.00
C PRO A 628 15.38 29.95 34.60
N ASP A 629 14.13 30.18 34.22
CA ASP A 629 13.65 30.69 32.94
C ASP A 629 14.51 31.81 32.35
N LEU A 630 15.05 31.58 31.15
CA LEU A 630 15.51 32.62 30.25
C LEU A 630 14.30 33.19 29.48
N VAL A 631 13.45 33.93 30.19
CA VAL A 631 12.53 34.88 29.54
C VAL A 631 13.23 36.23 29.47
N PRO A 632 13.53 36.79 28.28
CA PRO A 632 14.01 38.16 28.19
C PRO A 632 12.89 39.13 28.60
N LYS A 633 13.18 39.94 29.61
CA LYS A 633 12.30 41.00 30.13
C LYS A 633 12.05 42.06 29.02
N PRO A 634 10.81 42.49 28.76
CA PRO A 634 10.54 43.56 27.80
C PRO A 634 11.11 44.89 28.31
N ALA A 635 11.66 45.68 27.36
CA ALA A 635 12.24 47.00 27.63
C ALA A 635 11.15 48.00 28.09
N PRO A 636 11.47 48.94 29.01
CA PRO A 636 10.51 49.95 29.44
C PRO A 636 10.28 51.01 28.35
N GLU A 637 9.01 51.38 28.21
CA GLU A 637 8.48 52.43 27.34
C GLU A 637 8.99 53.82 27.77
N PRO A 638 9.34 54.72 26.83
CA PRO A 638 9.78 56.07 27.18
C PRO A 638 8.63 56.93 27.70
N ALA A 639 8.87 57.67 28.77
CA ALA A 639 7.89 58.55 29.41
C ALA A 639 7.45 59.70 28.45
N PRO A 640 6.18 60.12 28.52
CA PRO A 640 5.66 61.19 27.67
C PRO A 640 6.25 62.56 28.05
N GLN A 641 6.53 63.37 27.02
CA GLN A 641 6.61 64.83 27.10
C GLN A 641 5.25 65.44 26.75
#